data_AF-A0A7C5UIU1-F1
#
_entry.id   AF-A0A7C5UIU1-F1
#
_cell.length_a   1.000
_cell.length_b   1.000
_cell.length_c   1.000
_cell.angle_alpha   90.00
_cell.angle_beta   90.00
_cell.angle_gamma   90.00
#
_symmetry.space_group_name_H-M   'P 1'
#
loop_
_entity.id
_entity.type
_entity.pdbx_description
1 polymer ?
#
loop_
_entity_poly.entity_id
_entity_poly.type
_entity_poly.pdbx_seq_one_letter_code
_entity_poly.pdbx_strand_id
1 'polypeptide(L)'
;MAMRWFGWLIGSVLASALGFGMVEGDTAPLHDPMRPVMEIGRDYVVLQYFTRTPTETRVQLREGNLPMTAWRPPDKRVDVWANARVVRIAGKRTYHRVRITGLKPGTRYYYRIYDPDYGPTVEERRWGATPPWRREYAFATLAPPGYKTIIRVPVKVLLMPNVVNVASAYKDPNNPAPPPPRMTAEQLQRIKEEYAVAARYFWVNSGMRFWVDFQIFVDDRWQRWGEEPPQASGFYKGLPLCRSYAGVEFAPPGGGAFTIVDTRNITRVTTEPVYEEVPYAGQIEQAFPRYWDAQARQWRFYNSGGGTLGIDGFPEGIPARSQFLGGGDTAWLVAHEFHHQMESMGAFSLANREDERIVFNHPEPRYRRKNPDGSVAMNPWNTAGKHGEHWNVMAYWDRQVSPAQWLRLYFGEAIVVRDADGDGFPDDDPRLPLDEKRFGSDPTRAQTDGQMNDLRKAMLSTWAPAPLQNTFVKPAWQSRIPNPRLTDQDNDGLPDTVDPYPLYPWQPFVWYARATVDGDASEWQYIPPAGELAQDDLRLIFKHCHDGDYYYALFEITGDWDRLYAGFDGEGLGVFASEAVIWLEALNRGTVELRPVGRDAPGLQWEATRRRDRTTVIELSIPNGGESRWFWMGGGRPIGVYADLYTAQGTGYSTYEPYDVFYCIMQEPTGVLPPPANAPTELTRERATLVFTPERAERLQIRAGWQVRNGAWAYNEHEEAHIRLTGLNAVEFDLWVELEAEHDGVLAAFLPTTPPEAMNAGRDYVMFVGGYLNTRTRFRVFGSETGDSAQMMTPGRHTLQFSRRNGWLWGLCDGKLILYARDPNPTQPIGTLAVIGGYNGKQRVYEIRVRL
;
A
#
# COMPACT_ATOMS: atom_id res chain seq x y z
N MET A 1 -2.14 0.60 -40.68
CA MET A 1 -3.46 0.12 -40.21
C MET A 1 -3.38 -0.83 -38.99
N ALA A 2 -2.23 -1.44 -38.69
CA ALA A 2 -2.04 -2.30 -37.50
C ALA A 2 -1.82 -1.57 -36.15
N MET A 3 -1.70 -0.24 -36.15
CA MET A 3 -1.33 0.56 -34.96
C MET A 3 -2.53 1.04 -34.11
N ARG A 4 -3.77 0.81 -34.57
CA ARG A 4 -5.00 1.24 -33.87
C ARG A 4 -5.64 0.16 -32.99
N TRP A 5 -5.20 -1.10 -33.10
CA TRP A 5 -5.81 -2.22 -32.36
C TRP A 5 -5.11 -2.55 -31.04
N PHE A 6 -3.90 -2.03 -30.79
CA PHE A 6 -3.16 -2.27 -29.54
C PHE A 6 -3.62 -1.39 -28.36
N GLY A 7 -4.17 -0.21 -28.63
CA GLY A 7 -4.61 0.73 -27.57
C GLY A 7 -5.89 0.31 -26.83
N TRP A 8 -6.69 -0.61 -27.38
CA TRP A 8 -7.99 -0.98 -26.79
C TRP A 8 -7.91 -2.09 -25.73
N LEU A 9 -6.90 -2.97 -25.80
CA LEU A 9 -6.74 -4.06 -24.81
C LEU A 9 -6.11 -3.56 -23.49
N ILE A 10 -5.28 -2.52 -23.54
CA ILE A 10 -4.62 -1.94 -22.35
C ILE A 10 -5.64 -1.13 -21.51
N GLY A 11 -6.58 -0.42 -22.14
CA GLY A 11 -7.57 0.39 -21.43
C GLY A 11 -8.60 -0.41 -20.62
N SER A 12 -8.85 -1.67 -20.95
CA SER A 12 -9.91 -2.47 -20.30
C SER A 12 -9.44 -3.17 -19.02
N VAL A 13 -8.15 -3.47 -18.90
CA VAL A 13 -7.58 -4.13 -17.70
C VAL A 13 -7.06 -3.09 -16.70
N LEU A 14 -6.60 -1.92 -17.16
CA LEU A 14 -6.15 -0.83 -16.27
C LEU A 14 -7.29 -0.05 -15.61
N ALA A 15 -8.48 0.02 -16.23
CA ALA A 15 -9.65 0.65 -15.62
C ALA A 15 -10.13 -0.06 -14.32
N SER A 16 -9.67 -1.29 -14.09
CA SER A 16 -9.96 -2.05 -12.86
C SER A 16 -8.94 -1.80 -11.74
N ALA A 17 -7.75 -1.27 -12.06
CA ALA A 17 -6.64 -1.10 -11.11
C ALA A 17 -6.61 0.29 -10.46
N LEU A 18 -7.28 1.28 -11.06
CA LEU A 18 -7.47 2.60 -10.48
C LEU A 18 -8.95 2.76 -10.13
N GLY A 19 -9.35 2.16 -9.00
CA GLY A 19 -10.67 2.32 -8.40
C GLY A 19 -10.97 3.74 -7.90
N PHE A 20 -10.52 4.78 -8.62
CA PHE A 20 -11.00 6.13 -8.39
C PHE A 20 -12.46 6.18 -8.85
N GLY A 21 -13.40 6.14 -7.92
CA GLY A 21 -14.75 6.63 -8.21
C GLY A 21 -14.59 8.01 -8.85
N MET A 22 -15.27 8.25 -9.98
CA MET A 22 -15.14 9.53 -10.69
C MET A 22 -15.40 10.66 -9.68
N VAL A 23 -14.34 11.41 -9.35
CA VAL A 23 -14.43 12.55 -8.46
C VAL A 23 -15.00 13.68 -9.30
N GLU A 24 -16.17 14.17 -8.91
CA GLU A 24 -16.94 15.14 -9.68
C GLU A 24 -17.52 16.24 -8.78
N GLY A 25 -17.84 17.38 -9.39
CA GLY A 25 -18.63 18.46 -8.78
C GLY A 25 -20.08 18.06 -8.48
N ASP A 26 -20.92 19.06 -8.21
CA ASP A 26 -22.36 18.85 -7.91
C ASP A 26 -23.25 19.01 -9.16
N THR A 27 -22.75 18.61 -10.34
CA THR A 27 -23.44 18.72 -11.64
C THR A 27 -24.51 17.63 -11.83
N ALA A 28 -24.24 16.42 -11.34
CA ALA A 28 -25.14 15.26 -11.39
C ALA A 28 -25.39 14.67 -9.99
N PRO A 29 -26.50 13.92 -9.80
CA PRO A 29 -26.73 13.18 -8.56
C PRO A 29 -25.60 12.19 -8.27
N LEU A 30 -25.13 12.16 -7.02
CA LEU A 30 -24.14 11.17 -6.58
C LEU A 30 -24.86 9.85 -6.33
N HIS A 31 -24.36 8.76 -6.92
CA HIS A 31 -24.98 7.44 -6.86
C HIS A 31 -24.03 6.42 -6.22
N ASP A 32 -24.47 5.76 -5.16
CA ASP A 32 -23.72 4.79 -4.36
C ASP A 32 -24.61 3.59 -3.94
N PRO A 33 -24.94 2.70 -4.89
CA PRO A 33 -26.04 1.73 -4.76
C PRO A 33 -25.81 0.63 -3.72
N MET A 34 -24.58 0.49 -3.23
CA MET A 34 -24.20 -0.52 -2.25
C MET A 34 -24.29 -0.01 -0.80
N ARG A 35 -24.77 1.21 -0.60
CA ARG A 35 -24.73 1.93 0.68
C ARG A 35 -26.11 2.33 1.18
N PRO A 36 -26.27 2.63 2.49
CA PRO A 36 -27.56 3.05 3.04
C PRO A 36 -28.11 4.34 2.43
N VAL A 37 -27.24 5.29 2.10
CA VAL A 37 -27.57 6.46 1.28
C VAL A 37 -27.15 6.13 -0.14
N MET A 38 -28.12 5.78 -0.97
CA MET A 38 -27.88 5.25 -2.32
C MET A 38 -27.75 6.36 -3.36
N GLU A 39 -28.44 7.48 -3.18
CA GLU A 39 -28.42 8.56 -4.15
C GLU A 39 -28.59 9.89 -3.43
N ILE A 40 -27.77 10.88 -3.77
CA ILE A 40 -27.85 12.24 -3.24
C ILE A 40 -28.09 13.18 -4.42
N GLY A 41 -29.21 13.90 -4.39
CA GLY A 41 -29.51 14.99 -5.32
C GLY A 41 -29.45 16.35 -4.63
N ARG A 42 -29.79 17.40 -5.39
CA ARG A 42 -29.87 18.78 -4.86
C ARG A 42 -31.04 18.96 -3.90
N ASP A 43 -32.18 18.37 -4.21
CA ASP A 43 -33.43 18.54 -3.48
C ASP A 43 -34.03 17.21 -3.00
N TYR A 44 -33.25 16.13 -3.06
CA TYR A 44 -33.67 14.81 -2.60
C TYR A 44 -32.51 13.92 -2.14
N VAL A 45 -32.86 12.86 -1.43
CA VAL A 45 -31.99 11.71 -1.14
C VAL A 45 -32.76 10.42 -1.39
N VAL A 46 -32.07 9.34 -1.78
CA VAL A 46 -32.62 7.99 -1.78
C VAL A 46 -31.91 7.17 -0.72
N LEU A 47 -32.68 6.68 0.25
CA LEU A 47 -32.19 5.80 1.32
C LEU A 47 -32.62 4.37 1.04
N GLN A 48 -31.78 3.42 1.45
CA GLN A 48 -32.13 2.03 1.57
C GLN A 48 -31.67 1.43 2.89
N TYR A 49 -32.48 0.55 3.46
CA TYR A 49 -32.16 -0.12 4.71
C TYR A 49 -32.96 -1.42 4.87
N PHE A 50 -32.51 -2.26 5.81
CA PHE A 50 -33.16 -3.51 6.15
C PHE A 50 -33.60 -3.53 7.62
N THR A 51 -34.77 -4.10 7.86
CA THR A 51 -35.32 -4.39 9.19
C THR A 51 -35.45 -5.91 9.38
N ARG A 52 -35.33 -6.36 10.62
CA ARG A 52 -35.38 -7.80 10.95
C ARG A 52 -36.76 -8.40 10.69
N THR A 53 -37.80 -7.63 10.95
CA THR A 53 -39.20 -8.04 10.84
C THR A 53 -39.92 -7.13 9.83
N PRO A 54 -40.92 -7.64 9.09
CA PRO A 54 -41.68 -6.80 8.18
C PRO A 54 -42.37 -5.63 8.89
N THR A 55 -41.93 -4.42 8.59
CA THR A 55 -42.48 -3.19 9.17
C THR A 55 -42.74 -2.14 8.09
N GLU A 56 -43.47 -1.09 8.43
CA GLU A 56 -43.72 0.03 7.53
C GLU A 56 -42.44 0.86 7.30
N THR A 57 -42.29 1.43 6.11
CA THR A 57 -41.19 2.35 5.86
C THR A 57 -41.48 3.68 6.52
N ARG A 58 -40.68 4.06 7.53
CA ARG A 58 -40.68 5.41 8.09
C ARG A 58 -39.24 5.91 8.28
N VAL A 59 -39.02 7.15 7.89
CA VAL A 59 -37.76 7.87 8.14
C VAL A 59 -38.09 9.20 8.78
N GLN A 60 -37.49 9.47 9.94
CA GLN A 60 -37.55 10.78 10.58
C GLN A 60 -36.35 11.60 10.11
N LEU A 61 -36.59 12.86 9.76
CA LEU A 61 -35.63 13.75 9.13
C LEU A 61 -35.65 15.13 9.80
N ARG A 62 -34.47 15.70 10.06
CA ARG A 62 -34.31 17.08 10.51
C ARG A 62 -33.17 17.76 9.78
N GLU A 63 -33.30 19.07 9.60
CA GLU A 63 -32.25 19.95 9.05
C GLU A 63 -31.30 20.41 10.18
N GLY A 64 -30.03 20.62 9.87
CA GLY A 64 -29.07 21.28 10.76
C GLY A 64 -27.65 20.74 10.63
N ASN A 65 -26.65 21.47 11.14
CA ASN A 65 -25.23 21.07 11.11
C ASN A 65 -24.73 20.45 12.43
N LEU A 66 -25.59 20.38 13.44
CA LEU A 66 -25.23 19.79 14.72
C LEU A 66 -25.93 18.43 14.93
N PRO A 67 -25.18 17.38 15.27
CA PRO A 67 -25.76 16.10 15.64
C PRO A 67 -26.59 16.26 16.92
N MET A 68 -27.56 15.37 17.12
CA MET A 68 -28.39 15.40 18.33
C MET A 68 -27.55 15.11 19.58
N THR A 69 -26.48 14.34 19.39
CA THR A 69 -25.52 13.94 20.42
C THR A 69 -24.55 15.05 20.78
N ALA A 70 -24.51 16.18 20.03
CA ALA A 70 -23.72 17.34 20.43
C ALA A 70 -24.09 17.74 21.87
N TRP A 71 -23.11 17.62 22.77
CA TRP A 71 -23.35 17.84 24.18
C TRP A 71 -23.76 19.29 24.46
N ARG A 72 -24.73 19.44 25.37
CA ARG A 72 -25.22 20.74 25.84
C ARG A 72 -25.42 20.67 27.35
N PRO A 73 -25.10 21.77 28.07
CA PRO A 73 -25.42 21.86 29.49
C PRO A 73 -26.95 21.78 29.68
N PRO A 74 -27.43 21.35 30.87
CA PRO A 74 -28.84 21.04 31.10
C PRO A 74 -29.83 22.14 30.69
N ASP A 75 -29.46 23.39 30.90
CA ASP A 75 -30.25 24.60 30.58
C ASP A 75 -30.35 24.88 29.07
N LYS A 76 -29.50 24.23 28.25
CA LYS A 76 -29.47 24.38 26.78
C LYS A 76 -29.90 23.13 26.02
N ARG A 77 -30.34 22.08 26.72
CA ARG A 77 -30.82 20.86 26.07
C ARG A 77 -32.15 21.13 25.37
N VAL A 78 -32.22 20.71 24.11
CA VAL A 78 -33.42 20.85 23.27
C VAL A 78 -33.74 19.51 22.63
N ASP A 79 -35.02 19.17 22.54
CA ASP A 79 -35.45 18.03 21.73
C ASP A 79 -35.45 18.43 20.26
N VAL A 80 -34.33 18.15 19.59
CA VAL A 80 -34.14 18.45 18.16
C VAL A 80 -35.05 17.63 17.24
N TRP A 81 -35.77 16.63 17.77
CA TRP A 81 -36.67 15.77 17.00
C TRP A 81 -38.14 16.13 17.15
N ALA A 82 -38.50 17.04 18.06
CA ALA A 82 -39.89 17.42 18.33
C ALA A 82 -40.64 17.89 17.06
N ASN A 83 -39.95 18.59 16.16
CA ASN A 83 -40.51 19.14 14.91
C ASN A 83 -39.99 18.44 13.65
N ALA A 84 -39.43 17.23 13.77
CA ALA A 84 -38.84 16.55 12.63
C ALA A 84 -39.90 16.02 11.65
N ARG A 85 -39.58 16.09 10.35
CA ARG A 85 -40.41 15.55 9.28
C ARG A 85 -40.36 14.02 9.30
N VAL A 86 -41.51 13.36 9.24
CA VAL A 86 -41.58 11.90 9.10
C VAL A 86 -42.08 11.53 7.71
N VAL A 87 -41.22 10.90 6.92
CA VAL A 87 -41.58 10.32 5.61
C VAL A 87 -42.12 8.93 5.81
N ARG A 88 -43.24 8.59 5.17
CA ARG A 88 -43.94 7.30 5.34
C ARG A 88 -44.28 6.69 3.99
N ILE A 89 -44.09 5.38 3.86
CA ILE A 89 -44.59 4.59 2.72
C ILE A 89 -45.42 3.42 3.26
N ALA A 90 -46.62 3.24 2.69
CA ALA A 90 -47.54 2.19 3.10
C ALA A 90 -47.01 0.77 2.82
N GLY A 91 -47.51 -0.21 3.58
CA GLY A 91 -47.17 -1.63 3.46
C GLY A 91 -45.97 -2.05 4.30
N LYS A 92 -45.99 -3.29 4.78
CA LYS A 92 -44.91 -3.89 5.58
C LYS A 92 -43.91 -4.62 4.70
N ARG A 93 -42.62 -4.46 4.98
CA ARG A 93 -41.51 -5.08 4.24
C ARG A 93 -40.26 -5.12 5.13
N THR A 94 -39.30 -5.95 4.76
CA THR A 94 -37.98 -6.00 5.42
C THR A 94 -36.93 -5.19 4.68
N TYR A 95 -37.04 -5.08 3.34
CA TYR A 95 -36.22 -4.19 2.53
C TYR A 95 -36.97 -2.89 2.23
N HIS A 96 -36.35 -1.77 2.56
CA HIS A 96 -36.89 -0.44 2.37
C HIS A 96 -36.03 0.33 1.38
N ARG A 97 -36.68 0.96 0.40
CA ARG A 97 -36.10 1.99 -0.47
C ARG A 97 -37.03 3.18 -0.48
N VAL A 98 -36.51 4.36 -0.14
CA VAL A 98 -37.31 5.59 0.00
C VAL A 98 -36.60 6.77 -0.64
N ARG A 99 -37.28 7.43 -1.58
CA ARG A 99 -36.86 8.73 -2.11
C ARG A 99 -37.53 9.82 -1.28
N ILE A 100 -36.72 10.67 -0.65
CA ILE A 100 -37.18 11.81 0.15
C ILE A 100 -36.92 13.08 -0.65
N THR A 101 -37.97 13.79 -1.06
CA THR A 101 -37.90 15.00 -1.89
C THR A 101 -38.26 16.27 -1.12
N GLY A 102 -38.04 17.44 -1.73
CA GLY A 102 -38.32 18.74 -1.14
C GLY A 102 -37.28 19.14 -0.09
N LEU A 103 -36.04 18.71 -0.28
CA LEU A 103 -34.89 19.12 0.51
C LEU A 103 -34.28 20.39 -0.06
N LYS A 104 -33.55 21.15 0.75
CA LYS A 104 -32.81 22.33 0.31
C LYS A 104 -31.46 21.89 -0.27
N PRO A 105 -30.99 22.52 -1.36
CA PRO A 105 -29.62 22.31 -1.86
C PRO A 105 -28.54 22.68 -0.84
N GLY A 106 -27.39 22.01 -0.91
CA GLY A 106 -26.19 22.30 -0.11
C GLY A 106 -26.42 22.24 1.40
N THR A 107 -27.36 21.41 1.85
CA THR A 107 -27.87 21.44 3.22
C THR A 107 -27.67 20.11 3.91
N ARG A 108 -27.20 20.16 5.17
CA ARG A 108 -27.08 18.99 6.05
C ARG A 108 -28.45 18.57 6.59
N TYR A 109 -28.70 17.27 6.51
CA TYR A 109 -29.81 16.61 7.17
C TYR A 109 -29.33 15.46 8.05
N TYR A 110 -30.02 15.28 9.16
CA TYR A 110 -29.91 14.10 10.02
C TYR A 110 -31.17 13.26 9.90
N TYR A 111 -31.00 11.95 9.91
CA TYR A 111 -32.11 11.01 9.79
C TYR A 111 -32.03 9.85 10.79
N ARG A 112 -33.19 9.29 11.12
CA ARG A 112 -33.34 8.03 11.84
C ARG A 112 -34.31 7.13 11.10
N ILE A 113 -33.97 5.86 11.02
CA ILE A 113 -34.84 4.83 10.44
C ILE A 113 -35.72 4.20 11.52
N TYR A 114 -36.96 3.93 11.16
CA TYR A 114 -37.92 3.23 12.01
C TYR A 114 -37.65 1.73 12.00
N ASP A 115 -37.43 1.17 13.18
CA ASP A 115 -37.29 -0.26 13.39
C ASP A 115 -37.81 -0.61 14.81
N PRO A 116 -39.12 -0.88 14.95
CA PRO A 116 -39.77 -1.00 16.25
C PRO A 116 -39.34 -2.22 17.05
N ASP A 117 -38.85 -3.26 16.37
CA ASP A 117 -38.42 -4.51 17.00
C ASP A 117 -36.91 -4.52 17.28
N TYR A 118 -36.20 -3.43 16.95
CA TYR A 118 -34.78 -3.28 17.24
C TYR A 118 -34.57 -2.86 18.70
N GLY A 119 -33.84 -3.68 19.45
CA GLY A 119 -33.35 -3.35 20.78
C GLY A 119 -31.97 -2.68 20.68
N PRO A 120 -31.85 -1.34 20.74
CA PRO A 120 -30.57 -0.68 20.56
C PRO A 120 -29.63 -0.98 21.73
N THR A 121 -28.34 -1.12 21.39
CA THR A 121 -27.26 -1.29 22.36
C THR A 121 -27.10 -0.07 23.26
N VAL A 122 -26.31 -0.19 24.34
CA VAL A 122 -25.98 0.94 25.21
C VAL A 122 -25.30 2.06 24.41
N GLU A 123 -24.38 1.68 23.53
CA GLU A 123 -23.69 2.62 22.65
C GLU A 123 -24.66 3.31 21.69
N GLU A 124 -25.54 2.58 21.00
CA GLU A 124 -26.49 3.21 20.08
C GLU A 124 -27.45 4.18 20.78
N ARG A 125 -27.85 3.90 22.03
CA ARG A 125 -28.65 4.82 22.83
C ARG A 125 -27.86 6.09 23.17
N ARG A 126 -26.58 5.95 23.52
CA ARG A 126 -25.65 7.07 23.71
C ARG A 126 -25.52 7.91 22.44
N TRP A 127 -25.60 7.26 21.28
CA TRP A 127 -25.61 7.89 19.95
C TRP A 127 -27.01 8.24 19.42
N GLY A 128 -28.00 8.42 20.31
CA GLY A 128 -29.29 9.02 19.97
C GLY A 128 -30.38 8.05 19.49
N ALA A 129 -30.18 6.74 19.64
CA ALA A 129 -31.25 5.77 19.43
C ALA A 129 -32.33 5.88 20.51
N THR A 130 -33.58 6.04 20.09
CA THR A 130 -34.75 6.06 20.97
C THR A 130 -35.83 5.22 20.32
N PRO A 131 -36.10 3.98 20.80
CA PRO A 131 -37.13 3.12 20.22
C PRO A 131 -38.44 3.89 20.02
N PRO A 132 -39.08 3.77 18.84
CA PRO A 132 -38.84 2.80 17.76
C PRO A 132 -37.82 3.25 16.69
N TRP A 133 -37.01 4.27 16.96
CA TRP A 133 -36.03 4.83 16.04
C TRP A 133 -34.62 4.32 16.34
N ARG A 134 -33.89 3.91 15.29
CA ARG A 134 -32.46 3.61 15.39
C ARG A 134 -31.65 4.90 15.65
N ARG A 135 -30.34 4.75 15.87
CA ARG A 135 -29.43 5.90 16.07
C ARG A 135 -29.47 6.87 14.89
N GLU A 136 -29.02 8.09 15.14
CA GLU A 136 -28.96 9.14 14.14
C GLU A 136 -27.82 8.92 13.14
N TYR A 137 -28.06 9.29 11.88
CA TYR A 137 -27.10 9.33 10.78
C TYR A 137 -27.25 10.65 10.02
N ALA A 138 -26.30 10.96 9.12
CA ALA A 138 -26.28 12.20 8.37
C ALA A 138 -26.17 11.97 6.84
N PHE A 139 -26.61 12.98 6.10
CA PHE A 139 -26.23 13.22 4.70
C PHE A 139 -26.31 14.73 4.42
N ALA A 140 -25.60 15.20 3.39
CA ALA A 140 -25.78 16.55 2.84
C ALA A 140 -26.27 16.43 1.41
N THR A 141 -27.22 17.28 1.02
CA THR A 141 -27.67 17.40 -0.38
C THR A 141 -26.63 18.13 -1.23
N LEU A 142 -26.71 17.95 -2.54
CA LEU A 142 -25.85 18.65 -3.50
C LEU A 142 -26.18 20.14 -3.55
N ALA A 143 -25.18 20.95 -3.90
CA ALA A 143 -25.28 22.40 -3.96
C ALA A 143 -26.12 22.86 -5.16
N PRO A 144 -26.61 24.11 -5.16
CA PRO A 144 -27.16 24.72 -6.36
C PRO A 144 -26.16 24.68 -7.54
N PRO A 145 -26.63 24.78 -8.80
CA PRO A 145 -25.75 24.90 -9.96
C PRO A 145 -24.70 26.02 -9.79
N GLY A 146 -23.45 25.77 -10.19
CA GLY A 146 -22.32 26.70 -10.04
C GLY A 146 -21.65 26.67 -8.65
N TYR A 147 -22.02 25.70 -7.80
CA TYR A 147 -21.48 25.53 -6.47
C TYR A 147 -21.27 24.04 -6.17
N LYS A 148 -20.40 23.76 -5.19
CA LYS A 148 -20.13 22.43 -4.64
C LYS A 148 -20.39 22.39 -3.14
N THR A 149 -20.96 21.30 -2.66
CA THR A 149 -21.12 21.01 -1.23
C THR A 149 -19.90 20.32 -0.68
N ILE A 150 -19.39 20.81 0.45
CA ILE A 150 -18.24 20.22 1.14
C ILE A 150 -18.54 20.11 2.64
N ILE A 151 -17.81 19.22 3.32
CA ILE A 151 -17.88 19.04 4.76
C ILE A 151 -16.68 19.71 5.42
N ARG A 152 -16.94 20.75 6.21
CA ARG A 152 -15.95 21.43 7.04
C ARG A 152 -15.94 20.82 8.44
N VAL A 153 -14.80 20.31 8.87
CA VAL A 153 -14.59 19.85 10.26
C VAL A 153 -13.64 20.80 10.98
N PRO A 154 -14.13 21.65 11.89
CA PRO A 154 -13.27 22.46 12.72
C PRO A 154 -12.53 21.59 13.74
N VAL A 155 -11.22 21.79 13.83
CA VAL A 155 -10.33 21.09 14.77
C VAL A 155 -9.56 22.13 15.56
N LYS A 156 -9.68 22.10 16.89
CA LYS A 156 -8.92 23.03 17.75
C LYS A 156 -7.53 22.48 18.03
N VAL A 157 -6.52 23.31 17.77
CA VAL A 157 -5.12 22.96 17.95
C VAL A 157 -4.55 23.83 19.06
N LEU A 158 -4.00 23.21 20.10
CA LEU A 158 -3.20 23.90 21.08
C LEU A 158 -1.70 23.68 20.80
N LEU A 159 -0.98 24.76 20.57
CA LEU A 159 0.47 24.77 20.50
C LEU A 159 1.07 25.22 21.83
N MET A 160 2.00 24.43 22.36
CA MET A 160 2.81 24.76 23.54
C MET A 160 4.29 24.85 23.12
N PRO A 161 4.72 26.01 22.58
CA PRO A 161 6.03 26.16 21.94
C PRO A 161 7.22 26.28 22.92
N ASN A 162 6.95 26.61 24.18
CA ASN A 162 7.96 26.96 25.18
C ASN A 162 7.93 25.98 26.36
N VAL A 163 8.32 24.73 26.09
CA VAL A 163 8.35 23.66 27.09
C VAL A 163 9.80 23.20 27.32
N VAL A 164 10.20 23.05 28.58
CA VAL A 164 11.58 22.66 28.94
C VAL A 164 11.60 21.48 29.92
N ASN A 165 12.43 20.48 29.62
CA ASN A 165 12.76 19.44 30.60
C ASN A 165 13.76 20.00 31.61
N VAL A 166 13.26 20.44 32.76
CA VAL A 166 14.09 21.04 33.81
C VAL A 166 15.11 20.03 34.34
N ALA A 167 14.73 18.77 34.53
CA ALA A 167 15.66 17.74 35.01
C ALA A 167 16.88 17.59 34.09
N SER A 168 16.69 17.70 32.77
CA SER A 168 17.81 17.66 31.81
C SER A 168 18.79 18.83 31.96
N ALA A 169 18.32 20.00 32.38
CA ALA A 169 19.14 21.19 32.60
C ALA A 169 20.09 21.03 33.80
N TYR A 170 19.70 20.21 34.79
CA TYR A 170 20.40 20.02 36.06
C TYR A 170 21.19 18.70 36.14
N LYS A 171 21.55 18.08 35.00
CA LYS A 171 22.43 16.89 34.97
C LYS A 171 23.78 17.16 35.67
N ASP A 172 24.30 18.37 35.57
CA ASP A 172 25.34 18.91 36.45
C ASP A 172 24.71 20.01 37.33
N PRO A 173 24.35 19.72 38.59
CA PRO A 173 23.73 20.69 39.49
C PRO A 173 24.57 21.92 39.77
N ASN A 174 25.91 21.83 39.63
CA ASN A 174 26.82 22.94 39.87
C ASN A 174 26.90 23.88 38.66
N ASN A 175 26.58 23.40 37.46
CA ASN A 175 26.61 24.14 36.21
C ASN A 175 25.33 23.87 35.39
N PRO A 176 24.16 24.32 35.86
CA PRO A 176 22.92 24.08 35.14
C PRO A 176 22.94 24.73 33.75
N ALA A 177 22.26 24.09 32.79
CA ALA A 177 22.16 24.58 31.43
C ALA A 177 21.55 26.00 31.37
N PRO A 178 22.01 26.87 30.46
CA PRO A 178 21.41 28.19 30.28
C PRO A 178 19.95 28.07 29.81
N PRO A 179 19.04 29.00 30.19
CA PRO A 179 17.67 29.01 29.69
C PRO A 179 17.61 28.94 28.16
N PRO A 180 16.76 28.08 27.58
CA PRO A 180 16.61 28.03 26.14
C PRO A 180 15.98 29.33 25.61
N PRO A 181 16.27 29.73 24.36
CA PRO A 181 15.51 30.80 23.72
C PRO A 181 14.05 30.40 23.56
N ARG A 182 13.16 31.40 23.57
CA ARG A 182 11.77 31.21 23.14
C ARG A 182 11.73 30.78 21.68
N MET A 183 10.70 30.04 21.31
CA MET A 183 10.42 29.76 19.91
C MET A 183 10.23 31.08 19.15
N THR A 184 10.87 31.23 17.99
CA THR A 184 10.78 32.48 17.23
C THR A 184 9.46 32.57 16.46
N ALA A 185 9.14 33.76 15.96
CA ALA A 185 7.95 33.97 15.13
C ALA A 185 8.02 33.14 13.83
N GLU A 186 9.21 33.01 13.25
CA GLU A 186 9.47 32.21 12.03
C GLU A 186 9.26 30.72 12.29
N GLN A 187 9.73 30.21 13.44
CA GLN A 187 9.48 28.82 13.84
C GLN A 187 7.99 28.55 14.07
N LEU A 188 7.27 29.46 14.73
CA LEU A 188 5.82 29.37 14.90
C LEU A 188 5.08 29.44 13.55
N GLN A 189 5.54 30.29 12.64
CA GLN A 189 4.97 30.41 11.30
C GLN A 189 5.20 29.13 10.49
N ARG A 190 6.40 28.55 10.56
CA ARG A 190 6.69 27.23 9.96
C ARG A 190 5.75 26.15 10.47
N ILE A 191 5.48 26.10 11.79
CA ILE A 191 4.51 25.15 12.35
C ILE A 191 3.13 25.38 11.75
N LYS A 192 2.65 26.62 11.65
CA LYS A 192 1.34 26.93 11.02
C LYS A 192 1.29 26.49 9.56
N GLU A 193 2.37 26.67 8.81
CA GLU A 193 2.50 26.17 7.43
C GLU A 193 2.37 24.66 7.36
N GLU A 194 2.96 23.92 8.30
CA GLU A 194 2.82 22.45 8.37
C GLU A 194 1.38 22.01 8.63
N TYR A 195 0.61 22.71 9.47
CA TYR A 195 -0.83 22.47 9.60
C TYR A 195 -1.59 22.79 8.30
N ALA A 196 -1.19 23.83 7.57
CA ALA A 196 -1.78 24.15 6.27
C ALA A 196 -1.45 23.08 5.20
N VAL A 197 -0.25 22.50 5.23
CA VAL A 197 0.13 21.34 4.41
C VAL A 197 -0.76 20.14 4.73
N ALA A 198 -0.92 19.79 6.00
CA ALA A 198 -1.81 18.70 6.41
C ALA A 198 -3.26 18.95 5.97
N ALA A 199 -3.78 20.17 6.14
CA ALA A 199 -5.13 20.53 5.68
C ALA A 199 -5.29 20.38 4.16
N ARG A 200 -4.27 20.79 3.38
CA ARG A 200 -4.25 20.62 1.92
C ARG A 200 -4.21 19.15 1.52
N TYR A 201 -3.43 18.36 2.22
CA TYR A 201 -3.34 16.91 2.00
C TYR A 201 -4.72 16.24 2.14
N PHE A 202 -5.46 16.48 3.24
CA PHE A 202 -6.83 15.96 3.39
C PHE A 202 -7.78 16.48 2.31
N TRP A 203 -7.64 17.77 1.98
CA TRP A 203 -8.49 18.45 1.02
C TRP A 203 -8.39 17.85 -0.38
N VAL A 204 -7.16 17.65 -0.90
CA VAL A 204 -6.95 17.09 -2.24
C VAL A 204 -7.32 15.61 -2.27
N ASN A 205 -6.89 14.81 -1.28
CA ASN A 205 -7.09 13.35 -1.30
C ASN A 205 -8.54 12.93 -1.03
N SER A 206 -9.38 13.82 -0.49
CA SER A 206 -10.84 13.62 -0.38
C SER A 206 -11.63 14.07 -1.62
N GLY A 207 -10.95 14.47 -2.71
CA GLY A 207 -11.63 15.03 -3.89
C GLY A 207 -12.30 16.38 -3.62
N MET A 208 -11.69 17.17 -2.72
CA MET A 208 -12.18 18.47 -2.29
C MET A 208 -13.59 18.40 -1.69
N ARG A 209 -13.89 17.32 -0.95
CA ARG A 209 -15.14 17.14 -0.20
C ARG A 209 -14.97 17.30 1.29
N PHE A 210 -13.76 17.12 1.82
CA PHE A 210 -13.48 17.14 3.24
C PHE A 210 -12.41 18.18 3.59
N TRP A 211 -12.81 19.21 4.33
CA TRP A 211 -11.93 20.27 4.79
C TRP A 211 -11.71 20.18 6.31
N VAL A 212 -10.48 19.83 6.70
CA VAL A 212 -10.03 19.92 8.08
C VAL A 212 -9.58 21.36 8.36
N ASP A 213 -10.36 22.08 9.15
CA ASP A 213 -10.13 23.47 9.50
C ASP A 213 -9.41 23.57 10.84
N PHE A 214 -8.08 23.59 10.81
CA PHE A 214 -7.24 23.69 12.01
C PHE A 214 -7.26 25.12 12.58
N GLN A 215 -7.85 25.27 13.75
CA GLN A 215 -7.93 26.53 14.48
C GLN A 215 -6.90 26.56 15.60
N ILE A 216 -5.85 27.35 15.42
CA ILE A 216 -4.63 27.32 16.23
C ILE A 216 -4.71 28.31 17.39
N PHE A 217 -4.47 27.79 18.60
CA PHE A 217 -4.35 28.52 19.85
C PHE A 217 -2.96 28.29 20.44
N VAL A 218 -2.27 29.36 20.87
CA VAL A 218 -0.88 29.30 21.34
C VAL A 218 -0.80 29.60 22.83
N ASP A 219 -0.36 28.63 23.63
CA ASP A 219 0.03 28.86 25.03
C ASP A 219 1.52 29.19 25.11
N ASP A 220 1.83 30.49 24.99
CA ASP A 220 3.19 31.02 24.90
C ASP A 220 3.93 31.07 26.26
N ARG A 221 3.31 30.60 27.35
CA ARG A 221 3.97 30.54 28.66
C ARG A 221 5.12 29.54 28.66
N TRP A 222 6.15 29.82 29.47
CA TRP A 222 7.15 28.81 29.81
C TRP A 222 6.53 27.74 30.70
N GLN A 223 6.72 26.50 30.31
CA GLN A 223 6.18 25.33 30.99
C GLN A 223 7.31 24.31 31.21
N ARG A 224 7.22 23.52 32.29
CA ARG A 224 8.15 22.40 32.51
C ARG A 224 7.59 21.09 32.00
N TRP A 225 8.48 20.25 31.51
CA TRP A 225 8.24 18.86 31.15
C TRP A 225 8.81 17.96 32.25
N GLY A 226 7.96 17.13 32.84
CA GLY A 226 8.34 16.25 33.96
C GLY A 226 8.59 16.99 35.27
N GLU A 227 9.24 16.31 36.22
CA GLU A 227 9.46 16.80 37.58
C GLU A 227 10.33 18.06 37.64
N GLU A 228 10.08 18.87 38.66
CA GLU A 228 10.95 19.99 39.03
C GLU A 228 11.98 19.49 40.06
N PRO A 229 13.29 19.45 39.74
CA PRO A 229 14.32 19.04 40.68
C PRO A 229 14.31 19.92 41.94
N PRO A 230 14.56 19.37 43.15
CA PRO A 230 14.60 20.15 44.39
C PRO A 230 15.60 21.32 44.35
N GLN A 231 16.72 21.15 43.64
CA GLN A 231 17.78 22.14 43.45
C GLN A 231 17.49 23.17 42.35
N ALA A 232 16.35 23.10 41.67
CA ALA A 232 15.98 24.07 40.64
C ALA A 232 15.89 25.49 41.22
N SER A 233 16.38 26.46 40.46
CA SER A 233 16.51 27.87 40.87
C SER A 233 16.37 28.80 39.68
N GLY A 234 16.16 30.10 39.94
CA GLY A 234 16.05 31.12 38.89
C GLY A 234 14.93 30.82 37.89
N PHE A 235 15.26 30.86 36.59
CA PHE A 235 14.32 30.63 35.48
C PHE A 235 13.55 29.30 35.58
N TYR A 236 14.20 28.25 36.10
CA TYR A 236 13.62 26.91 36.11
C TYR A 236 12.68 26.64 37.29
N LYS A 237 12.57 27.57 38.25
CA LYS A 237 11.79 27.38 39.47
C LYS A 237 10.34 27.83 39.30
N GLY A 238 9.39 26.99 39.68
CA GLY A 238 7.97 27.31 39.72
C GLY A 238 7.29 27.34 38.34
N LEU A 239 7.90 26.74 37.31
CA LEU A 239 7.28 26.65 36.00
C LEU A 239 6.04 25.75 36.07
N PRO A 240 4.90 26.15 35.46
CA PRO A 240 3.72 25.31 35.38
C PRO A 240 4.02 24.03 34.60
N LEU A 241 3.43 22.91 35.01
CA LEU A 241 3.58 21.64 34.32
C LEU A 241 2.88 21.71 32.95
N CYS A 242 3.58 21.27 31.90
CA CYS A 242 2.99 21.06 30.58
C CYS A 242 1.89 20.00 30.66
N ARG A 243 0.70 20.30 30.10
CA ARG A 243 -0.45 19.38 30.17
C ARG A 243 -0.35 18.18 29.23
N SER A 244 0.35 18.34 28.11
CA SER A 244 0.63 17.26 27.16
C SER A 244 1.93 16.54 27.55
N TYR A 245 1.89 15.20 27.61
CA TYR A 245 3.03 14.33 27.95
C TYR A 245 3.84 14.76 29.18
N ALA A 246 3.24 14.99 30.34
CA ALA A 246 4.00 15.42 31.52
C ALA A 246 5.06 14.39 32.00
N GLY A 247 6.29 14.48 31.50
CA GLY A 247 7.46 13.75 32.03
C GLY A 247 7.73 12.35 31.47
N VAL A 248 7.07 11.94 30.39
CA VAL A 248 7.31 10.64 29.72
C VAL A 248 7.28 10.81 28.20
N GLU A 249 8.14 10.07 27.51
CA GLU A 249 8.20 10.05 26.03
C GLU A 249 6.99 9.31 25.42
N PHE A 250 6.38 8.40 26.19
CA PHE A 250 5.17 7.67 25.85
C PHE A 250 4.47 7.19 27.13
N ALA A 251 3.13 7.24 27.16
CA ALA A 251 2.32 6.56 28.17
C ALA A 251 1.21 5.76 27.48
N PRO A 252 1.03 4.46 27.80
CA PRO A 252 -0.09 3.69 27.30
C PRO A 252 -1.42 4.34 27.71
N PRO A 253 -2.42 4.42 26.80
CA PRO A 253 -2.53 3.72 25.53
C PRO A 253 -2.01 4.48 24.29
N GLY A 254 -1.13 5.48 24.44
CA GLY A 254 -0.61 6.24 23.29
C GLY A 254 -0.23 7.68 23.62
N GLY A 255 -0.75 8.25 24.70
CA GLY A 255 -0.58 9.67 25.05
C GLY A 255 -0.68 9.94 26.54
N GLY A 256 -0.64 11.22 26.93
CA GLY A 256 -0.76 11.65 28.32
C GLY A 256 -2.20 11.55 28.86
N ALA A 257 -2.54 12.34 29.88
CA ALA A 257 -3.86 12.29 30.53
C ALA A 257 -5.05 12.78 29.64
N PHE A 258 -4.80 13.17 28.38
CA PHE A 258 -5.78 13.70 27.41
C PHE A 258 -6.79 14.71 27.99
N THR A 259 -6.36 15.97 28.08
CA THR A 259 -7.18 17.08 28.58
C THR A 259 -8.10 17.66 27.51
N ILE A 260 -9.05 18.51 27.91
CA ILE A 260 -9.94 19.25 27.00
C ILE A 260 -9.48 20.70 26.94
N VAL A 261 -9.31 21.23 25.73
CA VAL A 261 -8.95 22.63 25.49
C VAL A 261 -10.20 23.49 25.57
N ASP A 262 -10.25 24.37 26.58
CA ASP A 262 -11.23 25.45 26.67
C ASP A 262 -10.76 26.61 25.78
N THR A 263 -11.43 26.81 24.65
CA THR A 263 -11.07 27.86 23.67
C THR A 263 -11.22 29.28 24.21
N ARG A 264 -11.96 29.48 25.31
CA ARG A 264 -12.09 30.77 26.00
C ARG A 264 -11.03 30.98 27.08
N ASN A 265 -10.46 29.90 27.60
CA ASN A 265 -9.34 29.95 28.54
C ASN A 265 -8.36 28.79 28.29
N ILE A 266 -7.49 28.99 27.29
CA ILE A 266 -6.60 27.94 26.79
C ILE A 266 -5.62 27.43 27.85
N THR A 267 -5.38 28.19 28.91
CA THR A 267 -4.47 27.85 30.02
C THR A 267 -5.11 26.95 31.09
N ARG A 268 -6.44 26.84 31.09
CA ARG A 268 -7.18 25.96 32.01
C ARG A 268 -6.97 24.50 31.62
N VAL A 269 -6.60 23.67 32.60
CA VAL A 269 -6.49 22.23 32.44
C VAL A 269 -7.75 21.59 33.01
N THR A 270 -8.50 20.84 32.20
CA THR A 270 -9.77 20.23 32.60
C THR A 270 -10.00 18.91 31.85
N THR A 271 -10.61 17.95 32.53
CA THR A 271 -11.19 16.73 31.93
C THR A 271 -12.71 16.82 31.84
N GLU A 272 -13.29 17.86 32.44
CA GLU A 272 -14.73 18.12 32.40
C GLU A 272 -15.14 18.72 31.05
N PRO A 273 -16.35 18.40 30.55
CA PRO A 273 -16.87 18.92 29.29
C PRO A 273 -16.89 20.44 29.24
N VAL A 274 -16.51 21.00 28.08
CA VAL A 274 -16.56 22.44 27.82
C VAL A 274 -17.68 22.71 26.82
N TYR A 275 -18.59 23.62 27.18
CA TYR A 275 -19.66 24.02 26.25
C TYR A 275 -19.11 24.97 25.19
N GLU A 276 -19.22 24.54 23.94
CA GLU A 276 -18.93 25.34 22.76
C GLU A 276 -20.21 25.37 21.89
N GLU A 277 -20.58 26.55 21.39
CA GLU A 277 -21.81 26.70 20.59
C GLU A 277 -21.77 25.85 19.32
N VAL A 278 -20.57 25.75 18.73
CA VAL A 278 -20.23 24.81 17.68
C VAL A 278 -19.16 23.88 18.26
N PRO A 279 -19.51 22.66 18.69
CA PRO A 279 -18.55 21.74 19.28
C PRO A 279 -17.54 21.28 18.24
N TYR A 280 -16.27 21.26 18.63
CA TYR A 280 -15.21 20.68 17.81
C TYR A 280 -15.30 19.16 17.90
N ALA A 281 -15.31 18.48 16.74
CA ALA A 281 -15.22 17.03 16.71
C ALA A 281 -13.77 16.57 17.01
N GLY A 282 -12.77 17.36 16.65
CA GLY A 282 -11.37 17.03 16.88
C GLY A 282 -10.60 18.08 17.69
N GLN A 283 -9.56 17.60 18.37
CA GLN A 283 -8.61 18.42 19.11
C GLN A 283 -7.19 17.86 18.94
N ILE A 284 -6.20 18.75 18.82
CA ILE A 284 -4.77 18.38 18.81
C ILE A 284 -4.04 19.21 19.86
N GLU A 285 -3.20 18.57 20.67
CA GLU A 285 -2.25 19.26 21.54
C GLU A 285 -0.80 18.91 21.14
N GLN A 286 -0.07 19.91 20.64
CA GLN A 286 1.34 19.75 20.25
C GLN A 286 2.25 20.48 21.23
N ALA A 287 3.11 19.74 21.91
CA ALA A 287 4.11 20.29 22.82
C ALA A 287 5.50 20.31 22.16
N PHE A 288 6.31 21.33 22.46
CA PHE A 288 7.71 21.40 22.01
C PHE A 288 8.69 21.32 23.19
N PRO A 289 8.72 20.21 23.95
CA PRO A 289 9.65 20.05 25.05
C PRO A 289 11.08 19.95 24.54
N ARG A 290 11.98 20.69 25.20
CA ARG A 290 13.41 20.68 24.93
C ARG A 290 14.18 19.99 26.05
N TYR A 291 15.19 19.19 25.71
CA TYR A 291 16.19 18.70 26.65
C TYR A 291 17.57 19.26 26.36
N TRP A 292 18.39 19.37 27.41
CA TRP A 292 19.78 19.76 27.29
C TRP A 292 20.66 18.56 26.93
N ASP A 293 21.30 18.64 25.78
CA ASP A 293 22.38 17.74 25.38
C ASP A 293 23.70 18.28 25.93
N ALA A 294 24.20 17.67 27.00
CA ALA A 294 25.43 18.12 27.65
C ALA A 294 26.69 17.93 26.79
N GLN A 295 26.71 16.92 25.91
CA GLN A 295 27.86 16.67 25.04
C GLN A 295 27.91 17.70 23.92
N ALA A 296 26.77 17.95 23.27
CA ALA A 296 26.67 18.93 22.20
C ALA A 296 26.46 20.37 22.68
N ARG A 297 26.30 20.58 24.00
CA ARG A 297 26.05 21.87 24.67
C ARG A 297 24.93 22.68 24.00
N GLN A 298 23.82 22.01 23.67
CA GLN A 298 22.68 22.61 22.99
C GLN A 298 21.35 22.03 23.46
N TRP A 299 20.27 22.80 23.26
CA TRP A 299 18.90 22.35 23.46
C TRP A 299 18.40 21.60 22.24
N ARG A 300 17.77 20.43 22.45
CA ARG A 300 17.17 19.59 21.42
C ARG A 300 15.71 19.31 21.73
N PHE A 301 14.86 19.20 20.72
CA PHE A 301 13.46 18.84 20.90
C PHE A 301 13.32 17.33 21.09
N TYR A 302 12.38 16.91 21.93
CA TYR A 302 11.91 15.52 21.93
C TYR A 302 11.02 15.26 20.72
N ASN A 303 11.12 14.04 20.18
CA ASN A 303 10.22 13.51 19.16
C ASN A 303 9.31 12.43 19.77
N SER A 304 8.19 12.13 19.11
CA SER A 304 7.25 11.07 19.51
C SER A 304 6.49 10.55 18.30
N GLY A 305 6.02 9.30 18.35
CA GLY A 305 5.05 8.78 17.38
C GLY A 305 3.66 9.42 17.50
N GLY A 306 3.32 9.97 18.67
CA GLY A 306 2.02 10.54 18.99
C GLY A 306 1.06 9.53 19.62
N GLY A 307 -0.14 10.00 19.95
CA GLY A 307 -1.24 9.13 20.37
C GLY A 307 -2.60 9.82 20.33
N THR A 308 -3.62 9.01 20.09
CA THR A 308 -4.98 9.49 19.84
C THR A 308 -6.04 8.72 20.64
N LEU A 309 -7.04 9.45 21.12
CA LEU A 309 -8.33 8.92 21.57
C LEU A 309 -9.42 9.30 20.56
N GLY A 310 -10.25 8.31 20.22
CA GLY A 310 -11.37 8.45 19.31
C GLY A 310 -12.51 9.36 19.80
N ILE A 311 -13.54 9.48 18.97
CA ILE A 311 -14.69 10.39 19.16
C ILE A 311 -15.77 9.82 20.09
N ASP A 312 -15.55 8.66 20.70
CA ASP A 312 -16.51 7.91 21.51
C ASP A 312 -17.15 8.75 22.63
N GLY A 313 -16.38 9.71 23.19
CA GLY A 313 -16.80 10.63 24.25
C GLY A 313 -17.61 11.85 23.80
N PHE A 314 -17.88 11.99 22.51
CA PHE A 314 -18.54 13.18 21.97
C PHE A 314 -19.93 13.46 22.56
N PRO A 315 -20.79 12.45 22.82
CA PRO A 315 -22.08 12.66 23.49
C PRO A 315 -21.99 13.28 24.90
N GLU A 316 -20.83 13.13 25.56
CA GLU A 316 -20.52 13.70 26.87
C GLU A 316 -19.81 15.04 26.78
N GLY A 317 -19.57 15.56 25.57
CA GLY A 317 -18.89 16.84 25.34
C GLY A 317 -17.38 16.72 25.32
N ILE A 318 -16.88 15.52 24.99
CA ILE A 318 -15.46 15.20 24.90
C ILE A 318 -15.10 14.98 23.43
N PRO A 319 -14.25 15.83 22.80
CA PRO A 319 -13.85 15.65 21.41
C PRO A 319 -12.91 14.44 21.24
N ALA A 320 -12.71 13.99 20.00
CA ALA A 320 -11.55 13.18 19.66
C ALA A 320 -10.28 14.01 19.90
N ARG A 321 -9.21 13.38 20.37
CA ARG A 321 -8.02 14.09 20.85
C ARG A 321 -6.75 13.38 20.43
N SER A 322 -5.82 14.12 19.87
CA SER A 322 -4.45 13.69 19.64
C SER A 322 -3.48 14.51 20.47
N GLN A 323 -2.39 13.87 20.88
CA GLN A 323 -1.25 14.53 21.50
C GLN A 323 0.02 14.06 20.80
N PHE A 324 0.98 14.96 20.56
CA PHE A 324 2.32 14.59 20.10
C PHE A 324 3.35 15.69 20.40
N LEU A 325 4.63 15.33 20.30
CA LEU A 325 5.77 16.21 20.49
C LEU A 325 6.28 16.76 19.16
N GLY A 326 6.68 18.03 19.15
CA GLY A 326 7.06 18.77 17.94
C GLY A 326 8.52 18.62 17.47
N GLY A 327 9.26 17.62 17.97
CA GLY A 327 10.62 17.34 17.49
C GLY A 327 10.69 16.52 16.20
N GLY A 328 9.55 16.12 15.63
CA GLY A 328 9.45 15.37 14.37
C GLY A 328 8.89 16.17 13.21
N ASP A 329 8.25 15.46 12.29
CA ASP A 329 7.53 16.03 11.14
C ASP A 329 6.12 16.47 11.56
N THR A 330 5.87 17.77 11.64
CA THR A 330 4.58 18.29 12.13
C THR A 330 3.46 17.98 11.17
N ALA A 331 3.62 18.23 9.86
CA ALA A 331 2.55 17.96 8.90
C ALA A 331 2.19 16.46 8.90
N TRP A 332 3.20 15.58 8.93
CA TRP A 332 2.98 14.13 9.01
C TRP A 332 2.27 13.74 10.29
N LEU A 333 2.75 14.19 11.46
CA LEU A 333 2.13 13.83 12.74
C LEU A 333 0.71 14.35 12.84
N VAL A 334 0.42 15.55 12.32
CA VAL A 334 -0.95 16.08 12.24
C VAL A 334 -1.81 15.19 11.35
N ALA A 335 -1.35 14.84 10.15
CA ALA A 335 -2.10 14.01 9.23
C ALA A 335 -2.33 12.60 9.78
N HIS A 336 -1.28 11.97 10.32
CA HIS A 336 -1.30 10.65 10.94
C HIS A 336 -2.23 10.60 12.16
N GLU A 337 -2.04 11.50 13.12
CA GLU A 337 -2.79 11.46 14.37
C GLU A 337 -4.24 11.88 14.17
N PHE A 338 -4.51 12.83 13.26
CA PHE A 338 -5.88 13.16 12.91
C PHE A 338 -6.56 12.04 12.10
N HIS A 339 -5.82 11.20 11.36
CA HIS A 339 -6.40 10.01 10.73
C HIS A 339 -6.92 8.99 11.75
N HIS A 340 -6.26 8.81 12.91
CA HIS A 340 -6.82 8.01 14.01
C HIS A 340 -8.16 8.58 14.50
N GLN A 341 -8.26 9.91 14.61
CA GLN A 341 -9.54 10.56 14.94
C GLN A 341 -10.58 10.36 13.83
N MET A 342 -10.16 10.51 12.57
CA MET A 342 -11.00 10.42 11.38
C MET A 342 -11.56 9.00 11.16
N GLU A 343 -10.78 7.95 11.44
CA GLU A 343 -11.28 6.57 11.46
C GLU A 343 -12.42 6.41 12.46
N SER A 344 -12.23 6.90 13.69
CA SER A 344 -13.27 6.86 14.72
C SER A 344 -14.51 7.67 14.30
N MET A 345 -14.32 8.87 13.72
CA MET A 345 -15.42 9.64 13.13
C MET A 345 -16.14 8.86 12.02
N GLY A 346 -15.39 8.15 11.18
CA GLY A 346 -15.90 7.26 10.13
C GLY A 346 -16.73 6.11 10.71
N ALA A 347 -16.27 5.45 11.78
CA ALA A 347 -16.99 4.36 12.43
C ALA A 347 -18.39 4.78 12.92
N PHE A 348 -18.54 6.01 13.45
CA PHE A 348 -19.83 6.53 13.87
C PHE A 348 -20.65 7.18 12.74
N SER A 349 -20.02 7.60 11.64
CA SER A 349 -20.71 8.21 10.50
C SER A 349 -21.20 7.20 9.45
N LEU A 350 -20.43 6.13 9.25
CA LEU A 350 -20.59 5.17 8.17
C LEU A 350 -21.14 3.82 8.70
N ALA A 351 -21.17 2.79 7.86
CA ALA A 351 -21.78 1.50 8.22
C ALA A 351 -20.81 0.50 8.89
N ASN A 352 -19.59 0.93 9.26
CA ASN A 352 -18.54 0.08 9.83
C ASN A 352 -18.32 -1.22 9.01
N ARG A 353 -18.13 -1.06 7.70
CA ARG A 353 -17.81 -2.13 6.75
C ARG A 353 -16.47 -1.84 6.09
N GLU A 354 -15.85 -2.87 5.52
CA GLU A 354 -14.53 -2.77 4.88
C GLU A 354 -14.54 -1.78 3.72
N ASP A 355 -15.62 -1.83 2.96
CA ASP A 355 -15.90 -0.98 1.81
C ASP A 355 -16.56 0.36 2.20
N GLU A 356 -16.76 0.59 3.49
CA GLU A 356 -17.51 1.72 4.03
C GLU A 356 -16.92 2.23 5.36
N ARG A 357 -15.60 2.39 5.37
CA ARG A 357 -14.84 2.95 6.49
C ARG A 357 -13.76 3.89 5.95
N ILE A 358 -13.29 4.74 6.85
CA ILE A 358 -12.03 5.44 6.67
C ILE A 358 -10.95 4.52 7.25
N VAL A 359 -9.88 4.29 6.50
CA VAL A 359 -8.78 3.41 6.91
C VAL A 359 -7.61 4.29 7.34
N PHE A 360 -7.08 4.03 8.53
CA PHE A 360 -5.92 4.74 9.06
C PHE A 360 -4.59 4.03 8.70
N ASN A 361 -3.47 4.66 9.05
CA ASN A 361 -2.12 4.35 8.58
C ASN A 361 -1.48 3.04 9.10
N HIS A 362 -2.24 2.13 9.73
CA HIS A 362 -1.80 0.77 10.06
C HIS A 362 -2.47 -0.25 9.13
N PRO A 363 -2.08 -0.27 7.84
CA PRO A 363 -2.57 -1.26 6.90
C PRO A 363 -2.12 -2.65 7.34
N GLU A 364 -3.03 -3.61 7.26
CA GLU A 364 -2.74 -4.99 7.57
C GLU A 364 -3.60 -5.89 6.67
N PRO A 365 -3.02 -6.93 6.06
CA PRO A 365 -3.78 -7.86 5.24
C PRO A 365 -4.75 -8.65 6.12
N ARG A 366 -5.81 -9.19 5.50
CA ARG A 366 -6.72 -10.10 6.20
C ARG A 366 -5.98 -11.38 6.59
N TYR A 367 -6.01 -11.75 7.86
CA TYR A 367 -5.42 -13.00 8.32
C TYR A 367 -6.20 -13.65 9.46
N ARG A 368 -5.93 -14.95 9.65
CA ARG A 368 -6.31 -15.71 10.82
C ARG A 368 -5.18 -16.68 11.18
N ARG A 369 -4.50 -16.42 12.30
CA ARG A 369 -3.36 -17.21 12.78
C ARG A 369 -3.68 -17.84 14.12
N LYS A 370 -3.37 -19.13 14.28
CA LYS A 370 -3.36 -19.79 15.58
C LYS A 370 -2.00 -19.57 16.24
N ASN A 371 -2.00 -18.97 17.42
CA ASN A 371 -0.81 -18.74 18.23
C ASN A 371 -0.34 -20.06 18.89
N PRO A 372 0.93 -20.14 19.34
CA PRO A 372 1.46 -21.34 19.98
C PRO A 372 0.67 -21.80 21.23
N ASP A 373 0.04 -20.86 21.95
CA ASP A 373 -0.80 -21.12 23.12
C ASP A 373 -2.22 -21.60 22.78
N GLY A 374 -2.55 -21.72 21.50
CA GLY A 374 -3.86 -22.13 21.00
C GLY A 374 -4.87 -21.00 20.79
N SER A 375 -4.56 -19.77 21.22
CA SER A 375 -5.37 -18.59 20.91
C SER A 375 -5.35 -18.27 19.41
N VAL A 376 -6.35 -17.52 18.93
CA VAL A 376 -6.45 -17.14 17.51
C VAL A 376 -6.33 -15.62 17.40
N ALA A 377 -5.28 -15.16 16.73
CA ALA A 377 -5.19 -13.79 16.24
C ALA A 377 -5.91 -13.70 14.89
N MET A 378 -6.78 -12.71 14.71
CA MET A 378 -7.48 -12.49 13.46
C MET A 378 -7.58 -11.00 13.15
N ASN A 379 -7.31 -10.65 11.90
CA ASN A 379 -7.75 -9.41 11.29
C ASN A 379 -8.77 -9.76 10.20
N PRO A 380 -10.07 -9.44 10.38
CA PRO A 380 -11.09 -9.77 9.40
C PRO A 380 -11.07 -8.83 8.18
N TRP A 381 -10.31 -7.74 8.22
CA TRP A 381 -10.25 -6.71 7.20
C TRP A 381 -8.99 -6.87 6.34
N ASN A 382 -9.06 -6.53 5.06
CA ASN A 382 -7.89 -6.35 4.22
C ASN A 382 -7.69 -4.86 3.94
N THR A 383 -6.78 -4.24 4.68
CA THR A 383 -6.39 -2.83 4.47
C THR A 383 -5.02 -2.71 3.81
N ALA A 384 -4.45 -3.83 3.34
CA ALA A 384 -3.29 -3.84 2.49
C ALA A 384 -3.72 -3.70 1.03
N GLY A 385 -3.83 -2.45 0.57
CA GLY A 385 -4.07 -2.10 -0.83
C GLY A 385 -2.77 -1.90 -1.61
N LYS A 386 -2.88 -1.57 -2.90
CA LYS A 386 -1.73 -1.29 -3.78
C LYS A 386 -1.20 0.13 -3.55
N HIS A 387 -0.59 0.34 -2.39
CA HIS A 387 -0.02 1.63 -1.95
C HIS A 387 1.34 1.42 -1.29
N GLY A 388 2.08 2.51 -1.13
CA GLY A 388 3.31 2.60 -0.36
C GLY A 388 3.07 2.89 1.12
N GLU A 389 4.07 3.47 1.76
CA GLU A 389 4.06 3.79 3.19
C GLU A 389 3.51 5.18 3.48
N HIS A 390 3.29 5.45 4.77
CA HIS A 390 3.07 6.78 5.32
C HIS A 390 2.03 7.65 4.58
N TRP A 391 2.50 8.67 3.84
CA TRP A 391 1.66 9.58 3.08
C TRP A 391 0.89 8.88 1.96
N ASN A 392 1.47 7.84 1.35
CA ASN A 392 0.83 7.19 0.22
C ASN A 392 -0.34 6.29 0.64
N VAL A 393 -0.21 5.53 1.74
CA VAL A 393 -1.31 4.68 2.26
C VAL A 393 -2.55 5.50 2.61
N MET A 394 -2.39 6.62 3.30
CA MET A 394 -3.53 7.47 3.69
C MET A 394 -4.19 8.10 2.45
N ALA A 395 -3.39 8.57 1.49
CA ALA A 395 -3.91 9.16 0.26
C ALA A 395 -4.67 8.12 -0.58
N TYR A 396 -4.14 6.90 -0.68
CA TYR A 396 -4.79 5.79 -1.37
C TYR A 396 -6.19 5.53 -0.80
N TRP A 397 -6.29 5.40 0.53
CA TRP A 397 -7.55 5.07 1.21
C TRP A 397 -8.55 6.23 1.25
N ASP A 398 -8.09 7.47 1.44
CA ASP A 398 -8.95 8.65 1.35
C ASP A 398 -9.61 8.75 -0.04
N ARG A 399 -8.85 8.40 -1.09
CA ARG A 399 -9.36 8.36 -2.48
C ARG A 399 -10.29 7.19 -2.77
N GLN A 400 -10.37 6.18 -1.89
CA GLN A 400 -11.39 5.10 -1.98
C GLN A 400 -12.74 5.53 -1.39
N VAL A 401 -12.79 6.61 -0.61
CA VAL A 401 -14.03 7.13 -0.02
C VAL A 401 -14.79 7.93 -1.09
N SER A 402 -15.98 7.47 -1.44
CA SER A 402 -16.81 8.11 -2.47
C SER A 402 -17.24 9.53 -2.06
N PRO A 403 -17.50 10.43 -3.03
CA PRO A 403 -18.07 11.75 -2.73
C PRO A 403 -19.36 11.66 -1.90
N ALA A 404 -20.20 10.64 -2.14
CA ALA A 404 -21.40 10.40 -1.35
C ALA A 404 -21.09 10.01 0.10
N GLN A 405 -20.03 9.21 0.33
CA GLN A 405 -19.56 8.85 1.68
C GLN A 405 -19.05 10.07 2.45
N TRP A 406 -18.28 10.96 1.81
CA TRP A 406 -17.85 12.21 2.44
C TRP A 406 -19.04 13.08 2.86
N LEU A 407 -20.06 13.21 2.01
CA LEU A 407 -21.29 13.94 2.34
C LEU A 407 -22.13 13.26 3.42
N ARG A 408 -21.79 12.06 3.89
CA ARG A 408 -22.48 11.34 4.98
C ARG A 408 -21.78 11.45 6.32
N LEU A 409 -20.63 12.13 6.39
CA LEU A 409 -19.96 12.40 7.65
C LEU A 409 -20.93 13.05 8.65
N TYR A 410 -21.01 12.45 9.83
CA TYR A 410 -21.92 12.84 10.91
C TYR A 410 -21.47 14.13 11.60
N PHE A 411 -20.16 14.35 11.60
CA PHE A 411 -19.47 15.46 12.24
C PHE A 411 -19.15 16.56 11.21
N GLY A 412 -19.04 17.80 11.71
CA GLY A 412 -18.75 18.97 10.88
C GLY A 412 -20.00 19.58 10.23
N GLU A 413 -19.75 20.59 9.41
CA GLU A 413 -20.77 21.44 8.79
C GLU A 413 -20.81 21.20 7.28
N ALA A 414 -22.01 21.08 6.71
CA ALA A 414 -22.15 21.20 5.26
C ALA A 414 -22.10 22.68 4.88
N ILE A 415 -21.18 23.04 3.99
CA ILE A 415 -21.06 24.39 3.43
C ILE A 415 -20.99 24.30 1.90
N VAL A 416 -21.32 25.41 1.23
CA VAL A 416 -21.23 25.53 -0.23
C VAL A 416 -20.09 26.46 -0.62
N VAL A 417 -19.39 26.10 -1.70
CA VAL A 417 -18.28 26.85 -2.30
C VAL A 417 -18.54 27.00 -3.79
N ARG A 418 -18.03 28.06 -4.42
CA ARG A 418 -18.24 28.31 -5.85
C ARG A 418 -17.46 27.29 -6.68
N ASP A 419 -18.08 26.78 -7.73
CA ASP A 419 -17.59 25.76 -8.68
C ASP A 419 -18.33 26.01 -10.00
N ALA A 420 -17.92 27.07 -10.71
CA ALA A 420 -18.76 27.70 -11.73
C ALA A 420 -18.94 26.84 -12.99
N ASP A 421 -17.95 26.04 -13.35
CA ASP A 421 -17.98 25.10 -14.47
C ASP A 421 -18.40 23.68 -14.05
N GLY A 422 -18.50 23.42 -12.74
CA GLY A 422 -19.03 22.18 -12.18
C GLY A 422 -18.07 21.00 -12.24
N ASP A 423 -16.78 21.29 -12.37
CA ASP A 423 -15.69 20.33 -12.48
C ASP A 423 -15.32 19.72 -11.10
N GLY A 424 -15.75 20.39 -10.03
CA GLY A 424 -15.55 19.97 -8.64
C GLY A 424 -14.38 20.64 -7.92
N PHE A 425 -13.61 21.49 -8.58
CA PHE A 425 -12.54 22.29 -8.01
C PHE A 425 -13.09 23.68 -7.67
N PRO A 426 -13.06 24.13 -6.40
CA PRO A 426 -13.57 25.46 -6.08
C PRO A 426 -12.75 26.61 -6.70
N ASP A 427 -13.44 27.63 -7.24
CA ASP A 427 -12.86 28.71 -8.05
C ASP A 427 -11.80 29.60 -7.32
N ASP A 428 -12.24 30.41 -6.35
CA ASP A 428 -11.47 31.46 -5.65
C ASP A 428 -12.08 31.64 -4.25
N ASP A 429 -11.79 30.71 -3.35
CA ASP A 429 -12.23 30.75 -1.96
C ASP A 429 -11.02 30.73 -1.03
N PRO A 430 -10.58 31.90 -0.51
CA PRO A 430 -9.35 32.00 0.27
C PRO A 430 -9.41 31.26 1.62
N ARG A 431 -10.60 30.77 2.02
CA ARG A 431 -10.77 29.95 3.23
C ARG A 431 -10.25 28.53 3.04
N LEU A 432 -10.27 28.03 1.81
CA LEU A 432 -9.94 26.64 1.50
C LEU A 432 -8.42 26.42 1.45
N PRO A 433 -7.92 25.19 1.68
CA PRO A 433 -6.49 24.89 1.58
C PRO A 433 -5.88 25.05 0.18
N LEU A 434 -6.71 24.88 -0.86
CA LEU A 434 -6.39 25.08 -2.27
C LEU A 434 -7.67 25.39 -3.05
N ASP A 435 -7.58 26.29 -4.03
CA ASP A 435 -8.61 26.62 -5.02
C ASP A 435 -7.97 26.77 -6.41
N GLU A 436 -8.79 26.90 -7.44
CA GLU A 436 -8.35 26.98 -8.84
C GLU A 436 -7.45 28.17 -9.10
N LYS A 437 -7.76 29.34 -8.53
CA LYS A 437 -6.92 30.54 -8.67
C LYS A 437 -5.51 30.33 -8.13
N ARG A 438 -5.36 29.66 -6.98
CA ARG A 438 -4.05 29.35 -6.40
C ARG A 438 -3.35 28.19 -7.11
N PHE A 439 -4.10 27.30 -7.74
CA PHE A 439 -3.56 26.22 -8.57
C PHE A 439 -3.15 26.69 -9.97
N GLY A 440 -3.80 27.72 -10.50
CA GLY A 440 -3.56 28.32 -11.81
C GLY A 440 -4.46 27.81 -12.93
N SER A 441 -5.53 27.07 -12.62
CA SER A 441 -6.58 26.67 -13.59
C SER A 441 -7.52 27.84 -13.91
N ASP A 442 -8.37 27.65 -14.93
CA ASP A 442 -9.37 28.62 -15.38
C ASP A 442 -10.74 28.24 -14.82
N PRO A 443 -11.31 29.01 -13.86
CA PRO A 443 -12.53 28.65 -13.15
C PRO A 443 -13.82 28.75 -13.97
N THR A 444 -13.69 28.89 -15.29
CA THR A 444 -14.80 28.89 -16.22
C THR A 444 -14.72 27.72 -17.19
N ARG A 445 -13.74 26.84 -17.02
CA ARG A 445 -13.42 25.73 -17.91
C ARG A 445 -13.07 24.50 -17.10
N ALA A 446 -13.98 23.52 -17.11
CA ALA A 446 -13.81 22.26 -16.39
C ALA A 446 -12.56 21.43 -16.75
N GLN A 447 -11.87 21.83 -17.83
CA GLN A 447 -10.60 21.28 -18.32
C GLN A 447 -9.76 22.45 -18.85
N THR A 448 -8.84 22.97 -18.04
CA THR A 448 -8.00 24.10 -18.43
C THR A 448 -7.12 23.78 -19.63
N ASP A 449 -6.55 22.57 -19.67
CA ASP A 449 -5.75 22.04 -20.79
C ASP A 449 -6.60 21.52 -21.97
N GLY A 450 -7.92 21.39 -21.79
CA GLY A 450 -8.85 20.85 -22.77
C GLY A 450 -8.87 19.31 -22.88
N GLN A 451 -8.28 18.58 -21.94
CA GLN A 451 -8.27 17.11 -21.90
C GLN A 451 -8.67 16.55 -20.54
N MET A 452 -7.93 16.90 -19.48
CA MET A 452 -8.15 16.37 -18.14
C MET A 452 -8.90 17.40 -17.30
N ASN A 453 -9.83 16.91 -16.48
CA ASN A 453 -10.55 17.75 -15.52
C ASN A 453 -9.59 18.34 -14.46
N ASP A 454 -9.80 19.60 -14.05
CA ASP A 454 -8.83 20.31 -13.23
C ASP A 454 -8.74 19.75 -11.80
N LEU A 455 -9.86 19.29 -11.23
CA LEU A 455 -9.83 18.53 -9.97
C LEU A 455 -8.99 17.24 -10.11
N ARG A 456 -9.19 16.45 -11.18
CA ARG A 456 -8.37 15.25 -11.44
C ARG A 456 -6.89 15.60 -11.62
N LYS A 457 -6.60 16.75 -12.23
CA LYS A 457 -5.25 17.29 -12.41
C LYS A 457 -4.57 17.55 -11.08
N ALA A 458 -5.26 18.25 -10.17
CA ALA A 458 -4.73 18.52 -8.83
C ALA A 458 -4.47 17.23 -8.06
N MET A 459 -5.28 16.19 -8.28
CA MET A 459 -5.13 14.89 -7.63
C MET A 459 -4.02 13.99 -8.21
N LEU A 460 -3.32 14.41 -9.27
CA LEU A 460 -2.14 13.69 -9.78
C LEU A 460 -1.03 13.59 -8.71
N SER A 461 -0.88 14.62 -7.87
CA SER A 461 0.02 14.61 -6.71
C SER A 461 -0.73 14.19 -5.44
N THR A 462 -0.02 13.60 -4.48
CA THR A 462 -0.55 13.38 -3.12
C THR A 462 -0.57 14.66 -2.28
N TRP A 463 0.17 15.67 -2.72
CA TRP A 463 0.46 16.89 -1.96
C TRP A 463 1.17 16.61 -0.62
N ALA A 464 1.96 15.53 -0.55
CA ALA A 464 2.96 15.36 0.50
C ALA A 464 4.20 16.21 0.15
N PRO A 465 4.76 17.00 1.07
CA PRO A 465 5.82 17.95 0.74
C PRO A 465 7.20 17.31 0.52
N ALA A 466 7.47 16.24 1.28
CA ALA A 466 8.77 15.58 1.42
C ALA A 466 8.59 14.28 2.26
N PRO A 467 9.57 13.37 2.29
CA PRO A 467 9.53 12.22 3.18
C PRO A 467 9.69 12.64 4.66
N LEU A 468 9.36 11.74 5.59
CA LEU A 468 9.28 12.00 7.03
C LEU A 468 10.61 12.53 7.58
N GLN A 469 10.58 13.75 8.12
CA GLN A 469 11.78 14.42 8.65
C GLN A 469 11.45 15.51 9.67
N ASN A 470 12.46 16.06 10.36
CA ASN A 470 12.19 17.14 11.30
C ASN A 470 11.66 18.41 10.59
N THR A 471 10.59 18.99 11.14
CA THR A 471 9.90 20.19 10.62
C THR A 471 10.84 21.35 10.27
N PHE A 472 11.87 21.58 11.08
CA PHE A 472 12.77 22.72 10.99
C PHE A 472 13.96 22.51 10.05
N VAL A 473 14.20 21.27 9.59
CA VAL A 473 15.22 20.95 8.58
C VAL A 473 14.61 20.54 7.24
N LYS A 474 13.28 20.42 7.19
CA LYS A 474 12.53 20.11 5.98
C LYS A 474 12.78 21.19 4.91
N PRO A 475 13.14 20.81 3.68
CA PRO A 475 13.49 21.77 2.65
C PRO A 475 12.23 22.44 2.08
N ALA A 476 12.42 23.21 1.00
CA ALA A 476 11.29 23.67 0.19
C ALA A 476 10.52 22.47 -0.39
N TRP A 477 9.30 22.73 -0.87
CA TRP A 477 8.42 21.70 -1.44
C TRP A 477 9.12 20.91 -2.55
N GLN A 478 9.17 19.58 -2.41
CA GLN A 478 9.93 18.71 -3.31
C GLN A 478 9.08 18.04 -4.39
N SER A 479 7.86 17.65 -4.03
CA SER A 479 6.93 16.94 -4.91
C SER A 479 6.53 17.80 -6.11
N ARG A 480 6.27 17.16 -7.25
CA ARG A 480 5.85 17.90 -8.46
C ARG A 480 4.46 18.48 -8.24
N ILE A 481 4.33 19.80 -8.39
CA ILE A 481 3.02 20.45 -8.40
C ILE A 481 2.46 20.32 -9.82
N PRO A 482 1.32 19.63 -10.02
CA PRO A 482 0.74 19.49 -11.35
C PRO A 482 0.39 20.86 -11.95
N ASN A 483 0.60 21.02 -13.25
CA ASN A 483 0.27 22.21 -14.01
C ASN A 483 -1.05 22.01 -14.78
N PRO A 484 -2.11 22.77 -14.47
CA PRO A 484 -3.42 22.62 -15.12
C PRO A 484 -3.43 22.93 -16.62
N ARG A 485 -2.35 23.51 -17.17
CA ARG A 485 -2.29 23.96 -18.57
C ARG A 485 -1.53 23.02 -19.50
N LEU A 486 -0.82 22.03 -18.95
CA LEU A 486 -0.08 21.04 -19.73
C LEU A 486 -0.94 19.80 -19.93
N THR A 487 -1.00 19.23 -21.12
CA THR A 487 -1.71 17.96 -21.38
C THR A 487 -0.88 16.71 -21.06
N ASP A 488 0.42 16.91 -20.84
CA ASP A 488 1.46 15.93 -20.55
C ASP A 488 2.37 16.60 -19.51
N GLN A 489 2.26 16.18 -18.26
CA GLN A 489 2.90 16.82 -17.10
C GLN A 489 4.42 16.63 -17.08
N ASP A 490 4.92 15.47 -17.50
CA ASP A 490 6.32 15.10 -17.38
C ASP A 490 7.06 15.09 -18.72
N ASN A 491 6.34 15.30 -19.83
CA ASN A 491 6.81 15.37 -21.21
C ASN A 491 7.40 14.05 -21.72
N ASP A 492 6.89 12.91 -21.25
CA ASP A 492 7.29 11.59 -21.75
C ASP A 492 6.64 11.23 -23.11
N GLY A 493 5.69 12.05 -23.58
CA GLY A 493 4.98 11.89 -24.85
C GLY A 493 3.62 11.20 -24.73
N LEU A 494 3.19 10.81 -23.53
CA LEU A 494 1.87 10.29 -23.23
C LEU A 494 1.01 11.40 -22.59
N PRO A 495 -0.24 11.60 -23.03
CA PRO A 495 -1.11 12.55 -22.36
C PRO A 495 -1.53 12.00 -20.99
N ASP A 496 -1.71 12.89 -20.00
CA ASP A 496 -2.06 12.55 -18.62
C ASP A 496 -3.31 11.66 -18.50
N THR A 497 -4.19 11.68 -19.51
CA THR A 497 -5.44 10.89 -19.56
C THR A 497 -5.22 9.39 -19.78
N VAL A 498 -4.04 8.98 -20.26
CA VAL A 498 -3.69 7.57 -20.50
C VAL A 498 -2.37 7.15 -19.85
N ASP A 499 -1.56 8.11 -19.43
CA ASP A 499 -0.31 7.84 -18.72
C ASP A 499 -0.60 7.28 -17.32
N PRO A 500 -0.08 6.08 -16.97
CA PRO A 500 -0.20 5.54 -15.62
C PRO A 500 0.58 6.33 -14.55
N TYR A 501 1.59 7.11 -14.93
CA TYR A 501 2.39 7.91 -14.00
C TYR A 501 2.68 9.33 -14.52
N PRO A 502 1.66 10.21 -14.64
CA PRO A 502 1.81 11.56 -15.23
C PRO A 502 2.89 12.45 -14.60
N LEU A 503 3.38 12.14 -13.40
CA LEU A 503 4.41 12.93 -12.74
C LEU A 503 5.83 12.34 -12.89
N TYR A 504 5.98 11.23 -13.62
CA TYR A 504 7.18 10.40 -13.65
C TYR A 504 7.64 10.20 -15.10
N PRO A 505 8.68 10.93 -15.57
CA PRO A 505 9.09 10.97 -16.98
C PRO A 505 9.76 9.68 -17.48
N TRP A 506 9.66 8.57 -16.73
CA TRP A 506 10.32 7.31 -17.02
C TRP A 506 9.32 6.27 -17.50
N GLN A 507 9.76 5.49 -18.48
CA GLN A 507 8.98 4.35 -18.90
C GLN A 507 8.89 3.33 -17.75
N PRO A 508 7.69 2.83 -17.42
CA PRO A 508 7.48 1.92 -16.29
C PRO A 508 7.90 0.50 -16.67
N PHE A 509 9.18 0.29 -16.97
CA PHE A 509 9.75 -0.97 -17.40
C PHE A 509 10.99 -1.36 -16.60
N VAL A 510 11.04 -2.63 -16.19
CA VAL A 510 12.28 -3.26 -15.75
C VAL A 510 12.92 -3.89 -16.99
N TRP A 511 14.08 -3.37 -17.39
CA TRP A 511 14.74 -3.76 -18.64
C TRP A 511 15.37 -5.16 -18.58
N TYR A 512 15.32 -5.92 -19.66
CA TYR A 512 16.03 -7.20 -19.72
C TYR A 512 17.53 -6.99 -19.93
N ALA A 513 18.33 -7.18 -18.89
CA ALA A 513 19.79 -7.15 -18.92
C ALA A 513 20.36 -7.87 -17.70
N ARG A 514 21.59 -8.38 -17.83
CA ARG A 514 22.37 -8.89 -16.70
C ARG A 514 23.34 -7.81 -16.25
N ALA A 515 23.32 -7.52 -14.95
CA ALA A 515 24.33 -6.69 -14.31
C ALA A 515 25.26 -7.55 -13.43
N THR A 516 26.50 -7.10 -13.30
CA THR A 516 27.49 -7.56 -12.33
C THR A 516 27.36 -6.67 -11.10
N VAL A 517 27.40 -7.25 -9.91
CA VAL A 517 27.37 -6.48 -8.66
C VAL A 517 28.82 -6.28 -8.20
N ASP A 518 29.44 -5.19 -8.65
CA ASP A 518 30.86 -4.88 -8.40
C ASP A 518 31.15 -3.40 -8.05
N GLY A 519 30.10 -2.58 -7.98
CA GLY A 519 30.15 -1.15 -7.70
C GLY A 519 30.55 -0.30 -8.91
N ASP A 520 30.50 -0.80 -10.15
CA ASP A 520 30.80 -0.04 -11.37
C ASP A 520 29.58 0.19 -12.29
N ALA A 521 29.12 1.44 -12.33
CA ALA A 521 28.00 1.84 -13.18
C ALA A 521 28.27 1.78 -14.71
N SER A 522 29.45 1.38 -15.17
CA SER A 522 29.83 1.46 -16.60
C SER A 522 28.95 0.62 -17.52
N GLU A 523 28.54 -0.58 -17.11
CA GLU A 523 27.64 -1.45 -17.89
C GLU A 523 26.19 -0.95 -17.93
N TRP A 524 25.80 -0.10 -16.98
CA TRP A 524 24.44 0.48 -16.88
C TRP A 524 24.19 1.65 -17.84
N GLN A 525 25.18 2.05 -18.64
CA GLN A 525 25.05 3.19 -19.56
C GLN A 525 23.91 3.03 -20.59
N TYR A 526 23.53 1.78 -20.91
CA TYR A 526 22.44 1.48 -21.85
C TYR A 526 21.09 1.24 -21.18
N ILE A 527 21.04 1.21 -19.85
CA ILE A 527 19.81 1.08 -19.06
C ILE A 527 19.29 2.50 -18.76
N PRO A 528 18.08 2.86 -19.22
CA PRO A 528 17.45 4.14 -18.88
C PRO A 528 17.24 4.30 -17.37
N PRO A 529 17.29 5.53 -16.84
CA PRO A 529 16.83 5.81 -15.48
C PRO A 529 15.36 5.41 -15.28
N ALA A 530 15.07 4.96 -14.06
CA ALA A 530 13.72 4.79 -13.51
C ALA A 530 13.44 5.78 -12.37
N GLY A 531 14.43 6.61 -12.00
CA GLY A 531 14.29 7.68 -11.03
C GLY A 531 15.46 8.64 -11.07
N GLU A 532 15.20 9.95 -11.00
CA GLU A 532 16.26 10.94 -10.81
C GLU A 532 15.82 12.02 -9.81
N LEU A 533 16.76 12.43 -8.97
CA LEU A 533 16.65 13.55 -8.05
C LEU A 533 17.86 14.45 -8.25
N ALA A 534 17.65 15.76 -8.33
CA ALA A 534 18.71 16.77 -8.35
C ALA A 534 18.25 18.03 -7.59
N GLN A 535 18.59 18.11 -6.29
CA GLN A 535 18.19 19.20 -5.39
C GLN A 535 19.29 19.46 -4.36
N ASP A 536 19.52 20.72 -3.98
CA ASP A 536 20.42 21.10 -2.88
C ASP A 536 21.83 20.43 -2.92
N ASP A 537 22.49 20.47 -4.09
CA ASP A 537 23.78 19.83 -4.40
C ASP A 537 23.81 18.29 -4.28
N LEU A 538 22.65 17.68 -4.07
CA LEU A 538 22.44 16.25 -4.00
C LEU A 538 21.86 15.75 -5.33
N ARG A 539 22.46 14.69 -5.87
CA ARG A 539 21.96 13.98 -7.04
C ARG A 539 21.80 12.51 -6.72
N LEU A 540 20.69 11.93 -7.16
CA LEU A 540 20.47 10.49 -7.19
C LEU A 540 19.98 10.09 -8.58
N ILE A 541 20.58 9.05 -9.16
CA ILE A 541 20.07 8.33 -10.33
C ILE A 541 19.77 6.90 -9.89
N PHE A 542 18.56 6.44 -10.17
CA PHE A 542 18.10 5.07 -9.95
C PHE A 542 17.86 4.38 -11.29
N LYS A 543 18.41 3.18 -11.45
CA LYS A 543 18.19 2.31 -12.61
C LYS A 543 17.87 0.90 -12.14
N HIS A 544 17.16 0.15 -12.98
CA HIS A 544 16.92 -1.27 -12.73
C HIS A 544 16.84 -2.12 -13.99
N CYS A 545 17.16 -3.40 -13.85
CA CYS A 545 17.05 -4.40 -14.90
C CYS A 545 16.84 -5.79 -14.30
N HIS A 546 16.61 -6.79 -15.15
CA HIS A 546 16.56 -8.19 -14.76
C HIS A 546 17.08 -9.09 -15.87
N ASP A 547 17.60 -10.26 -15.52
CA ASP A 547 17.92 -11.35 -16.47
C ASP A 547 17.03 -12.58 -16.24
N GLY A 548 15.97 -12.36 -15.46
CA GLY A 548 15.04 -13.36 -14.94
C GLY A 548 15.59 -14.19 -13.78
N ASP A 549 16.92 -14.23 -13.54
CA ASP A 549 17.54 -14.95 -12.41
C ASP A 549 17.57 -14.02 -11.21
N TYR A 550 17.83 -12.74 -11.49
CA TYR A 550 17.90 -11.69 -10.51
C TYR A 550 17.17 -10.46 -11.03
N TYR A 551 16.64 -9.71 -10.08
CA TYR A 551 16.38 -8.29 -10.24
C TYR A 551 17.63 -7.53 -9.82
N TYR A 552 18.03 -6.53 -10.59
CA TYR A 552 19.18 -5.69 -10.31
C TYR A 552 18.75 -4.25 -10.15
N ALA A 553 19.40 -3.53 -9.25
CA ALA A 553 19.24 -2.10 -9.08
C ALA A 553 20.58 -1.39 -8.91
N LEU A 554 20.64 -0.17 -9.44
CA LEU A 554 21.76 0.76 -9.31
C LEU A 554 21.26 2.05 -8.69
N PHE A 555 22.01 2.56 -7.71
CA PHE A 555 21.90 3.92 -7.19
C PHE A 555 23.23 4.64 -7.39
N GLU A 556 23.26 5.70 -8.21
CA GLU A 556 24.38 6.63 -8.29
C GLU A 556 24.05 7.90 -7.50
N ILE A 557 24.71 8.11 -6.37
CA ILE A 557 24.42 9.19 -5.43
C ILE A 557 25.63 10.14 -5.36
N THR A 558 25.46 11.39 -5.77
CA THR A 558 26.49 12.44 -5.69
C THR A 558 26.11 13.48 -4.65
N GLY A 559 27.05 13.84 -3.77
CA GLY A 559 26.86 14.88 -2.76
C GLY A 559 26.90 14.34 -1.33
N ASP A 560 26.49 15.19 -0.38
CA ASP A 560 26.64 14.91 1.06
C ASP A 560 25.37 14.23 1.62
N TRP A 561 25.31 12.90 1.49
CA TRP A 561 24.21 12.07 1.99
C TRP A 561 24.63 11.19 3.18
N ASP A 562 23.70 10.87 4.08
CA ASP A 562 23.90 9.93 5.21
C ASP A 562 23.11 8.63 5.04
N ARG A 563 21.89 8.68 4.48
CA ARG A 563 21.02 7.50 4.38
C ARG A 563 20.21 7.46 3.09
N LEU A 564 20.20 6.32 2.41
CA LEU A 564 19.23 5.95 1.39
C LEU A 564 18.24 4.94 2.01
N TYR A 565 16.95 5.15 1.79
CA TYR A 565 15.88 4.22 2.17
C TYR A 565 15.07 3.87 0.93
N ALA A 566 14.95 2.59 0.60
CA ALA A 566 14.23 2.15 -0.60
C ALA A 566 13.31 0.98 -0.27
N GLY A 567 12.10 1.01 -0.79
CA GLY A 567 11.15 -0.09 -0.69
C GLY A 567 10.93 -0.73 -2.05
N PHE A 568 10.91 -2.07 -2.07
CA PHE A 568 10.68 -2.87 -3.25
C PHE A 568 9.52 -3.84 -3.01
N ASP A 569 8.48 -3.72 -3.80
CA ASP A 569 7.34 -4.65 -3.81
C ASP A 569 7.49 -5.62 -4.99
N GLY A 570 8.07 -6.78 -4.73
CA GLY A 570 8.36 -7.79 -5.75
C GLY A 570 7.13 -8.43 -6.38
N GLU A 571 5.95 -8.26 -5.76
CA GLU A 571 4.70 -8.84 -6.25
C GLU A 571 3.75 -7.80 -6.85
N GLY A 572 3.99 -6.50 -6.65
CA GLY A 572 3.17 -5.43 -7.19
C GLY A 572 1.78 -5.32 -6.55
N LEU A 573 1.64 -5.75 -5.30
CA LEU A 573 0.39 -5.80 -4.53
C LEU A 573 0.27 -4.68 -3.47
N GLY A 574 1.31 -3.89 -3.27
CA GLY A 574 1.45 -2.90 -2.20
C GLY A 574 2.41 -3.35 -1.10
N VAL A 575 3.04 -2.38 -0.43
CA VAL A 575 4.15 -2.64 0.51
C VAL A 575 3.72 -3.31 1.82
N PHE A 576 2.41 -3.46 2.05
CA PHE A 576 1.85 -4.17 3.21
C PHE A 576 1.08 -5.44 2.82
N ALA A 577 0.97 -5.76 1.53
CA ALA A 577 0.06 -6.80 1.03
C ALA A 577 0.69 -8.19 0.97
N SER A 578 2.01 -8.29 0.86
CA SER A 578 2.69 -9.56 0.67
C SER A 578 3.92 -9.70 1.56
N GLU A 579 4.39 -10.94 1.68
CA GLU A 579 5.69 -11.20 2.30
C GLU A 579 6.86 -10.91 1.36
N ALA A 580 6.61 -10.58 0.09
CA ALA A 580 7.61 -10.31 -0.94
C ALA A 580 8.08 -8.85 -0.95
N VAL A 581 7.77 -8.06 0.07
CA VAL A 581 8.25 -6.69 0.20
C VAL A 581 9.62 -6.69 0.87
N ILE A 582 10.56 -5.96 0.28
CA ILE A 582 11.91 -5.77 0.81
C ILE A 582 12.15 -4.28 0.98
N TRP A 583 12.43 -3.84 2.21
CA TRP A 583 12.93 -2.50 2.49
C TRP A 583 14.43 -2.56 2.72
N LEU A 584 15.18 -1.65 2.13
CA LEU A 584 16.62 -1.53 2.27
C LEU A 584 16.99 -0.16 2.82
N GLU A 585 17.98 -0.14 3.71
CA GLU A 585 18.63 1.07 4.17
C GLU A 585 20.13 0.98 3.84
N ALA A 586 20.64 1.97 3.10
CA ALA A 586 22.08 2.17 2.94
C ALA A 586 22.53 3.37 3.78
N LEU A 587 23.62 3.23 4.53
CA LEU A 587 24.18 4.25 5.43
C LEU A 587 25.59 4.65 4.97
N ASN A 588 25.87 5.95 4.91
CA ASN A 588 27.12 6.50 4.42
C ASN A 588 28.03 7.02 5.55
N ARG A 589 28.50 6.13 6.43
CA ARG A 589 29.19 6.49 7.69
C ARG A 589 30.66 6.08 7.70
N GLY A 590 31.41 6.53 6.69
CA GLY A 590 32.82 6.17 6.51
C GLY A 590 33.01 5.00 5.55
N THR A 591 32.35 3.87 5.78
CA THR A 591 32.07 2.84 4.75
C THR A 591 30.58 2.84 4.45
N VAL A 592 30.20 2.50 3.22
CA VAL A 592 28.78 2.27 2.92
C VAL A 592 28.38 0.95 3.56
N GLU A 593 27.27 0.93 4.27
CA GLU A 593 26.65 -0.28 4.80
C GLU A 593 25.23 -0.38 4.24
N LEU A 594 24.84 -1.53 3.68
CA LEU A 594 23.47 -1.79 3.25
C LEU A 594 22.87 -2.92 4.08
N ARG A 595 21.63 -2.72 4.54
CA ARG A 595 20.89 -3.71 5.33
C ARG A 595 19.41 -3.76 4.94
N PRO A 596 18.77 -4.93 4.99
CA PRO A 596 17.33 -5.01 4.94
C PRO A 596 16.71 -4.51 6.25
N VAL A 597 15.50 -3.94 6.16
CA VAL A 597 14.73 -3.39 7.27
C VAL A 597 13.45 -4.19 7.46
N GLY A 598 13.14 -4.54 8.71
CA GLY A 598 11.91 -5.26 9.09
C GLY A 598 11.96 -6.77 8.85
N ARG A 599 12.36 -7.23 7.65
CA ARG A 599 12.47 -8.66 7.30
C ARG A 599 13.78 -8.94 6.59
N ASP A 600 14.33 -10.14 6.77
CA ASP A 600 15.52 -10.57 6.04
C ASP A 600 15.25 -10.71 4.54
N ALA A 601 16.29 -10.48 3.73
CA ALA A 601 16.29 -10.66 2.28
C ALA A 601 17.35 -11.70 1.87
N PRO A 602 17.05 -13.02 1.99
CA PRO A 602 18.02 -14.07 1.66
C PRO A 602 18.49 -13.98 0.21
N GLY A 603 19.79 -14.16 0.02
CA GLY A 603 20.43 -14.10 -1.30
C GLY A 603 20.62 -12.71 -1.88
N LEU A 604 20.21 -11.64 -1.18
CA LEU A 604 20.57 -10.26 -1.54
C LEU A 604 22.09 -10.11 -1.60
N GLN A 605 22.61 -9.67 -2.74
CA GLN A 605 24.00 -9.25 -2.91
C GLN A 605 24.05 -7.76 -3.17
N TRP A 606 25.11 -7.09 -2.71
CA TRP A 606 25.34 -5.69 -2.99
C TRP A 606 26.82 -5.35 -2.91
N GLU A 607 27.23 -4.29 -3.61
CA GLU A 607 28.58 -3.74 -3.57
C GLU A 607 28.49 -2.21 -3.69
N ALA A 608 29.47 -1.48 -3.14
CA ALA A 608 29.48 -0.03 -3.25
C ALA A 608 30.88 0.56 -3.43
N THR A 609 31.01 1.46 -4.40
CA THR A 609 32.26 2.16 -4.69
C THR A 609 32.10 3.67 -4.55
N ARG A 610 33.09 4.33 -3.93
CA ARG A 610 33.19 5.78 -3.90
C ARG A 610 34.16 6.30 -4.95
N ARG A 611 33.71 7.29 -5.71
CA ARG A 611 34.48 8.02 -6.72
C ARG A 611 35.01 9.34 -6.13
N ARG A 612 36.01 9.93 -6.80
CA ARG A 612 36.69 11.16 -6.35
C ARG A 612 35.82 12.42 -6.41
N ASP A 613 34.79 12.40 -7.25
CA ASP A 613 33.80 13.46 -7.45
C ASP A 613 32.70 13.48 -6.39
N ARG A 614 32.85 12.72 -5.30
CA ARG A 614 31.85 12.50 -4.24
C ARG A 614 30.65 11.66 -4.69
N THR A 615 30.73 10.97 -5.83
CA THR A 615 29.73 9.99 -6.24
C THR A 615 29.95 8.68 -5.50
N THR A 616 28.89 8.11 -4.96
CA THR A 616 28.82 6.74 -4.45
C THR A 616 27.94 5.93 -5.39
N VAL A 617 28.47 4.81 -5.89
CA VAL A 617 27.75 3.85 -6.71
C VAL A 617 27.38 2.68 -5.80
N ILE A 618 26.11 2.32 -5.77
CA ILE A 618 25.59 1.15 -5.04
C ILE A 618 24.89 0.26 -6.06
N GLU A 619 25.33 -0.98 -6.15
CA GLU A 619 24.68 -2.02 -6.95
C GLU A 619 24.12 -3.10 -6.03
N LEU A 620 22.99 -3.68 -6.42
CA LEU A 620 22.43 -4.81 -5.71
C LEU A 620 21.73 -5.79 -6.66
N SER A 621 21.64 -7.05 -6.22
CA SER A 621 20.86 -8.09 -6.88
C SER A 621 19.96 -8.82 -5.88
N ILE A 622 18.72 -9.07 -6.28
CA ILE A 622 17.72 -9.84 -5.53
C ILE A 622 17.38 -11.09 -6.36
N PRO A 623 17.58 -12.31 -5.83
CA PRO A 623 17.29 -13.53 -6.58
C PRO A 623 15.79 -13.70 -6.88
N ASN A 624 15.49 -14.33 -8.01
CA ASN A 624 14.18 -14.82 -8.40
C ASN A 624 14.04 -16.30 -7.98
N GLY A 625 13.25 -16.59 -6.95
CA GLY A 625 13.05 -17.93 -6.40
C GLY A 625 14.18 -18.40 -5.46
N GLY A 626 14.25 -19.71 -5.22
CA GLY A 626 15.18 -20.29 -4.24
C GLY A 626 14.84 -19.89 -2.81
N GLU A 627 15.81 -19.32 -2.08
CA GLU A 627 15.60 -18.78 -0.73
C GLU A 627 14.99 -17.36 -0.73
N SER A 628 14.96 -16.69 -1.89
CA SER A 628 14.34 -15.38 -2.03
C SER A 628 12.82 -15.50 -1.88
N ARG A 629 12.21 -14.46 -1.32
CA ARG A 629 10.76 -14.32 -1.24
C ARG A 629 10.15 -13.86 -2.56
N TRP A 630 10.98 -13.33 -3.46
CA TRP A 630 10.54 -12.90 -4.77
C TRP A 630 10.48 -14.10 -5.69
N PHE A 631 9.40 -14.21 -6.44
CA PHE A 631 9.29 -15.17 -7.52
C PHE A 631 8.45 -14.58 -8.64
N TRP A 632 8.93 -14.73 -9.87
CA TRP A 632 8.18 -14.38 -11.06
C TRP A 632 8.58 -15.30 -12.21
N MET A 633 7.65 -15.47 -13.15
CA MET A 633 7.86 -16.19 -14.40
C MET A 633 7.19 -15.39 -15.50
N GLY A 634 7.84 -15.27 -16.65
CA GLY A 634 7.33 -14.43 -17.71
C GLY A 634 7.56 -12.93 -17.45
N GLY A 635 7.34 -12.14 -18.49
CA GLY A 635 7.19 -10.69 -18.40
C GLY A 635 5.80 -10.32 -17.92
N GLY A 636 5.56 -9.04 -17.67
CA GLY A 636 4.21 -8.56 -17.32
C GLY A 636 3.92 -8.48 -15.82
N ARG A 637 4.78 -9.04 -14.94
CA ARG A 637 4.64 -8.82 -13.49
C ARG A 637 5.09 -7.39 -13.14
N PRO A 638 4.26 -6.60 -12.44
CA PRO A 638 4.69 -5.31 -11.92
C PRO A 638 5.57 -5.50 -10.67
N ILE A 639 6.70 -4.81 -10.61
CA ILE A 639 7.48 -4.56 -9.39
C ILE A 639 7.27 -3.11 -8.99
N GLY A 640 6.93 -2.88 -7.73
CA GLY A 640 6.88 -1.54 -7.16
C GLY A 640 8.23 -1.10 -6.59
N VAL A 641 8.62 0.16 -6.81
CA VAL A 641 9.81 0.76 -6.19
C VAL A 641 9.58 2.21 -5.78
N TYR A 642 10.18 2.60 -4.66
CA TYR A 642 10.39 4.01 -4.29
C TYR A 642 11.72 4.15 -3.56
N ALA A 643 12.28 5.36 -3.56
CA ALA A 643 13.55 5.66 -2.91
C ALA A 643 13.57 7.07 -2.32
N ASP A 644 14.00 7.15 -1.06
CA ASP A 644 14.17 8.38 -0.30
C ASP A 644 15.62 8.52 0.17
N LEU A 645 16.17 9.72 0.07
CA LEU A 645 17.56 10.04 0.39
C LEU A 645 17.61 11.11 1.49
N TYR A 646 18.50 10.95 2.46
CA TYR A 646 18.61 11.82 3.62
C TYR A 646 20.05 12.30 3.82
N THR A 647 20.20 13.57 4.20
CA THR A 647 21.49 14.16 4.61
C THR A 647 21.80 13.85 6.08
N ALA A 648 23.02 14.16 6.52
CA ALA A 648 23.42 14.02 7.93
C ALA A 648 22.61 14.90 8.89
N GLN A 649 22.00 15.97 8.40
CA GLN A 649 21.09 16.84 9.16
C GLN A 649 19.67 16.25 9.27
N GLY A 650 19.40 15.15 8.57
CA GLY A 650 18.09 14.52 8.51
C GLY A 650 17.15 15.16 7.49
N THR A 651 17.64 16.05 6.62
CA THR A 651 16.85 16.58 5.50
C THR A 651 16.63 15.45 4.50
N GLY A 652 15.38 15.09 4.26
CA GLY A 652 14.97 13.98 3.40
C GLY A 652 14.43 14.46 2.06
N TYR A 653 14.70 13.69 1.01
CA TYR A 653 14.32 13.90 -0.39
C TYR A 653 13.75 12.62 -0.97
N SER A 654 12.76 12.71 -1.85
CA SER A 654 12.22 11.57 -2.61
C SER A 654 12.56 11.70 -4.09
N THR A 655 12.69 10.59 -4.82
CA THR A 655 12.87 10.65 -6.28
C THR A 655 11.69 11.33 -6.99
N TYR A 656 10.47 11.15 -6.48
CA TYR A 656 9.24 11.80 -6.94
C TYR A 656 8.32 12.13 -5.77
N GLU A 657 7.12 11.56 -5.72
CA GLU A 657 6.20 11.71 -4.60
C GLU A 657 6.68 10.85 -3.40
N PRO A 658 6.70 11.40 -2.18
CA PRO A 658 7.13 10.67 -0.99
C PRO A 658 6.38 9.36 -0.77
N TYR A 659 7.13 8.26 -0.69
CA TYR A 659 6.62 6.90 -0.50
C TYR A 659 5.68 6.38 -1.59
N ASP A 660 5.49 7.13 -2.68
CA ASP A 660 4.65 6.65 -3.79
C ASP A 660 5.40 5.63 -4.63
N VAL A 661 4.74 4.52 -4.89
CA VAL A 661 5.37 3.34 -5.46
C VAL A 661 5.25 3.40 -6.97
N PHE A 662 6.39 3.55 -7.65
CA PHE A 662 6.48 3.45 -9.10
C PHE A 662 6.47 1.97 -9.50
N TYR A 663 5.33 1.47 -10.01
CA TYR A 663 5.23 0.08 -10.48
C TYR A 663 5.65 -0.06 -11.94
N CYS A 664 6.74 -0.80 -12.16
CA CYS A 664 7.31 -1.10 -13.46
C CYS A 664 7.02 -2.53 -13.88
N ILE A 665 6.76 -2.74 -15.17
CA ILE A 665 6.51 -4.05 -15.76
C ILE A 665 7.84 -4.65 -16.24
N MET A 666 8.09 -5.92 -15.90
CA MET A 666 9.23 -6.66 -16.46
C MET A 666 9.10 -6.88 -17.96
N GLN A 667 10.14 -6.52 -18.71
CA GLN A 667 10.22 -6.80 -20.14
C GLN A 667 10.84 -8.16 -20.41
N GLU A 668 10.31 -8.88 -21.39
CA GLU A 668 10.95 -10.09 -21.90
C GLU A 668 11.48 -9.91 -23.32
N PRO A 669 12.66 -10.46 -23.61
CA PRO A 669 13.15 -10.51 -24.97
C PRO A 669 12.21 -11.39 -25.81
N THR A 670 11.90 -10.93 -27.02
CA THR A 670 11.15 -11.75 -27.98
C THR A 670 12.11 -12.69 -28.71
N GLY A 671 11.78 -13.98 -28.79
CA GLY A 671 12.57 -15.00 -29.49
C GLY A 671 13.08 -16.12 -28.59
N VAL A 672 13.81 -17.08 -29.18
CA VAL A 672 14.44 -18.19 -28.45
C VAL A 672 15.76 -17.68 -27.87
N LEU A 673 15.86 -17.63 -26.54
CA LEU A 673 17.11 -17.34 -25.87
C LEU A 673 18.16 -18.42 -26.22
N PRO A 674 19.46 -18.10 -26.27
CA PRO A 674 20.47 -19.14 -26.38
C PRO A 674 20.40 -20.05 -25.14
N PRO A 675 20.64 -21.36 -25.27
CA PRO A 675 20.71 -22.24 -24.12
C PRO A 675 21.87 -21.81 -23.20
N PRO A 676 21.73 -21.94 -21.88
CA PRO A 676 22.81 -21.66 -20.94
C PRO A 676 24.06 -22.49 -21.24
N ALA A 677 25.24 -21.99 -20.83
CA ALA A 677 26.48 -22.74 -20.92
C ALA A 677 26.38 -24.07 -20.16
N ASN A 678 27.12 -25.09 -20.63
CA ASN A 678 27.17 -26.43 -20.03
C ASN A 678 25.89 -27.28 -20.14
N ALA A 679 25.09 -27.08 -21.19
CA ALA A 679 24.03 -28.01 -21.54
C ALA A 679 24.55 -29.47 -21.52
N PRO A 680 23.83 -30.42 -20.89
CA PRO A 680 24.28 -31.79 -20.81
C PRO A 680 24.35 -32.42 -22.19
N THR A 681 25.38 -33.22 -22.43
CA THR A 681 25.41 -34.13 -23.57
C THR A 681 24.56 -35.36 -23.28
N GLU A 682 24.23 -36.12 -24.32
CA GLU A 682 23.57 -37.41 -24.18
C GLU A 682 24.35 -38.34 -23.23
N LEU A 683 23.63 -39.04 -22.35
CA LEU A 683 24.18 -39.95 -21.35
C LEU A 683 24.58 -41.28 -22.00
N THR A 684 25.88 -41.53 -22.08
CA THR A 684 26.41 -42.81 -22.56
C THR A 684 26.38 -43.87 -21.46
N ARG A 685 26.45 -45.16 -21.84
CA ARG A 685 26.49 -46.26 -20.87
C ARG A 685 27.69 -46.16 -19.91
N GLU A 686 28.84 -45.68 -20.39
CA GLU A 686 30.08 -45.56 -19.61
C GLU A 686 29.98 -44.47 -18.53
N ARG A 687 29.13 -43.48 -18.74
CA ARG A 687 28.91 -42.35 -17.81
C ARG A 687 27.69 -42.54 -16.91
N ALA A 688 26.88 -43.56 -17.17
CA ALA A 688 25.71 -43.89 -16.37
C ALA A 688 26.14 -44.59 -15.07
N THR A 689 25.55 -44.19 -13.94
CA THR A 689 25.74 -44.88 -12.66
C THR A 689 24.85 -46.12 -12.57
N LEU A 690 23.72 -46.14 -13.29
CA LEU A 690 22.79 -47.26 -13.37
C LEU A 690 22.34 -47.46 -14.83
N VAL A 691 22.22 -48.72 -15.24
CA VAL A 691 21.73 -49.11 -16.56
C VAL A 691 20.74 -50.25 -16.37
N PHE A 692 19.54 -50.09 -16.93
CA PHE A 692 18.46 -51.05 -16.84
C PHE A 692 18.02 -51.50 -18.23
N THR A 693 17.80 -52.80 -18.37
CA THR A 693 17.17 -53.44 -19.54
C THR A 693 16.09 -54.39 -19.05
N PRO A 694 15.20 -54.91 -19.90
CA PRO A 694 14.20 -55.89 -19.49
C PRO A 694 14.75 -57.13 -18.78
N GLU A 695 16.02 -57.47 -19.02
CA GLU A 695 16.75 -58.56 -18.36
C GLU A 695 17.44 -58.14 -17.04
N ARG A 696 17.54 -56.84 -16.76
CA ARG A 696 18.22 -56.23 -15.59
C ARG A 696 17.37 -55.10 -15.01
N ALA A 697 16.34 -55.45 -14.25
CA ALA A 697 15.29 -54.55 -13.75
C ALA A 697 15.20 -54.48 -12.21
N GLU A 698 16.15 -55.07 -11.48
CA GLU A 698 16.12 -55.34 -10.04
C GLU A 698 15.89 -54.12 -9.12
N ARG A 699 16.06 -52.89 -9.61
CA ARG A 699 15.79 -51.64 -8.86
C ARG A 699 14.61 -50.82 -9.39
N LEU A 700 13.93 -51.31 -10.42
CA LEU A 700 12.79 -50.64 -11.01
C LEU A 700 11.48 -51.15 -10.40
N GLN A 701 10.61 -50.23 -10.01
CA GLN A 701 9.21 -50.51 -9.73
C GLN A 701 8.41 -50.32 -11.01
N ILE A 702 7.93 -51.42 -11.56
CA ILE A 702 7.16 -51.44 -12.81
C ILE A 702 5.68 -51.61 -12.44
N ARG A 703 4.85 -50.59 -12.74
CA ARG A 703 3.42 -50.63 -12.43
C ARG A 703 2.68 -51.64 -13.34
N ALA A 704 1.52 -52.12 -12.91
CA ALA A 704 0.70 -53.07 -13.66
C ALA A 704 0.40 -52.57 -15.08
N GLY A 705 0.45 -53.49 -16.05
CA GLY A 705 0.16 -53.26 -17.47
C GLY A 705 1.38 -53.22 -18.40
N TRP A 706 2.57 -52.90 -17.89
CA TRP A 706 3.83 -53.04 -18.65
C TRP A 706 4.19 -54.51 -18.84
N GLN A 707 4.55 -54.91 -20.07
CA GLN A 707 4.91 -56.30 -20.40
C GLN A 707 6.23 -56.35 -21.16
N VAL A 708 7.10 -57.31 -20.83
CA VAL A 708 8.31 -57.55 -21.62
C VAL A 708 7.93 -58.23 -22.93
N ARG A 709 8.17 -57.56 -24.07
CA ARG A 709 7.91 -58.08 -25.42
C ARG A 709 9.07 -57.68 -26.33
N ASN A 710 9.63 -58.66 -27.05
CA ASN A 710 10.71 -58.45 -28.03
C ASN A 710 11.91 -57.65 -27.47
N GLY A 711 12.32 -57.93 -26.22
CA GLY A 711 13.46 -57.25 -25.59
C GLY A 711 13.18 -55.81 -25.17
N ALA A 712 11.91 -55.41 -24.99
CA ALA A 712 11.50 -54.10 -24.48
C ALA A 712 10.37 -54.22 -23.45
N TRP A 713 10.25 -53.26 -22.54
CA TRP A 713 9.01 -53.05 -21.77
C TRP A 713 7.99 -52.36 -22.67
N ALA A 714 6.85 -53.00 -22.94
CA ALA A 714 5.80 -52.49 -23.82
C ALA A 714 4.53 -52.15 -23.03
N TYR A 715 3.91 -51.01 -23.36
CA TYR A 715 2.64 -50.56 -22.80
C TYR A 715 1.74 -49.95 -23.89
N ASN A 716 0.52 -50.47 -24.03
CA ASN A 716 -0.39 -50.12 -25.13
C ASN A 716 -1.76 -49.59 -24.66
N GLU A 717 -1.93 -49.34 -23.38
CA GLU A 717 -3.22 -48.90 -22.81
C GLU A 717 -3.28 -47.37 -22.70
N HIS A 718 -4.49 -46.84 -22.45
CA HIS A 718 -4.72 -45.40 -22.29
C HIS A 718 -4.35 -44.89 -20.88
N GLU A 719 -4.52 -45.71 -19.85
CA GLU A 719 -4.29 -45.31 -18.46
C GLU A 719 -2.80 -44.98 -18.20
N GLU A 720 -2.54 -44.11 -17.23
CA GLU A 720 -1.17 -43.74 -16.88
C GLU A 720 -0.47 -44.87 -16.09
N ALA A 721 0.68 -45.32 -16.58
CA ALA A 721 1.50 -46.35 -15.96
C ALA A 721 2.98 -45.96 -15.96
N HIS A 722 3.71 -46.26 -14.88
CA HIS A 722 5.09 -45.80 -14.71
C HIS A 722 6.08 -46.96 -14.60
N ILE A 723 7.30 -46.73 -15.11
CA ILE A 723 8.51 -47.46 -14.74
C ILE A 723 9.32 -46.52 -13.83
N ARG A 724 9.50 -46.87 -12.56
CA ARG A 724 10.04 -45.96 -11.53
C ARG A 724 11.35 -46.47 -10.93
N LEU A 725 12.28 -45.56 -10.69
CA LEU A 725 13.43 -45.76 -9.80
C LEU A 725 13.19 -44.92 -8.54
N THR A 726 12.92 -45.57 -7.41
CA THR A 726 12.55 -44.92 -6.14
C THR A 726 13.68 -44.94 -5.11
N GLY A 727 13.50 -44.23 -3.99
CA GLY A 727 14.44 -44.23 -2.86
C GLY A 727 15.69 -43.39 -3.14
N LEU A 728 15.54 -42.37 -3.99
CA LEU A 728 16.60 -41.44 -4.34
C LEU A 728 16.67 -40.29 -3.31
N ASN A 729 17.83 -39.64 -3.27
CA ASN A 729 18.04 -38.38 -2.56
C ASN A 729 18.98 -37.50 -3.39
N ALA A 730 18.64 -37.33 -4.66
CA ALA A 730 19.51 -36.69 -5.65
C ALA A 730 19.08 -35.24 -5.89
N VAL A 731 20.04 -34.32 -5.91
CA VAL A 731 19.81 -32.90 -6.26
C VAL A 731 20.12 -32.61 -7.73
N GLU A 732 20.94 -33.46 -8.36
CA GLU A 732 21.17 -33.47 -9.80
C GLU A 732 20.86 -34.86 -10.35
N PHE A 733 20.46 -34.95 -11.61
CA PHE A 733 20.29 -36.24 -12.28
C PHE A 733 20.37 -36.11 -13.80
N ASP A 734 20.64 -37.22 -14.47
CA ASP A 734 20.24 -37.44 -15.85
C ASP A 734 19.44 -38.75 -15.93
N LEU A 735 18.24 -38.67 -16.49
CA LEU A 735 17.40 -39.82 -16.84
C LEU A 735 17.37 -39.92 -18.36
N TRP A 736 18.06 -40.91 -18.90
CA TRP A 736 18.08 -41.18 -20.34
C TRP A 736 17.32 -42.48 -20.64
N VAL A 737 16.58 -42.48 -21.75
CA VAL A 737 15.72 -43.60 -22.15
C VAL A 737 15.80 -43.80 -23.66
N GLU A 738 15.92 -45.05 -24.08
CA GLU A 738 15.70 -45.45 -25.47
C GLU A 738 14.30 -46.05 -25.61
N LEU A 739 13.47 -45.47 -26.49
CA LEU A 739 12.08 -45.90 -26.63
C LEU A 739 11.53 -45.78 -28.07
N GLU A 740 10.46 -46.52 -28.33
CA GLU A 740 9.49 -46.25 -29.41
C GLU A 740 8.22 -45.66 -28.80
N ALA A 741 7.64 -44.65 -29.45
CA ALA A 741 6.34 -44.10 -29.11
C ALA A 741 5.60 -43.61 -30.36
N GLU A 742 4.28 -43.72 -30.40
CA GLU A 742 3.45 -43.24 -31.52
C GLU A 742 3.12 -41.74 -31.42
N HIS A 743 2.97 -41.20 -30.20
CA HIS A 743 2.43 -39.86 -29.98
C HIS A 743 3.25 -39.00 -29.02
N ASP A 744 3.74 -39.57 -27.92
CA ASP A 744 4.42 -38.83 -26.86
C ASP A 744 5.47 -39.67 -26.12
N GLY A 745 6.50 -38.99 -25.63
CA GLY A 745 7.43 -39.51 -24.65
C GLY A 745 7.45 -38.61 -23.42
N VAL A 746 7.30 -39.22 -22.24
CA VAL A 746 7.14 -38.49 -20.99
C VAL A 746 8.12 -39.04 -19.94
N LEU A 747 8.98 -38.15 -19.44
CA LEU A 747 9.93 -38.44 -18.37
C LEU A 747 9.62 -37.55 -17.16
N ALA A 748 9.80 -38.06 -15.95
CA ALA A 748 9.48 -37.33 -14.74
C ALA A 748 10.48 -37.55 -13.61
N ALA A 749 10.55 -36.56 -12.71
CA ALA A 749 11.24 -36.64 -11.42
C ALA A 749 10.31 -36.12 -10.32
N PHE A 750 10.07 -36.95 -9.30
CA PHE A 750 9.11 -36.67 -8.23
C PHE A 750 9.82 -36.40 -6.89
N LEU A 751 9.25 -35.48 -6.11
CA LEU A 751 9.74 -35.13 -4.78
C LEU A 751 9.62 -36.32 -3.80
N PRO A 752 10.51 -36.44 -2.81
CA PRO A 752 10.43 -37.48 -1.77
C PRO A 752 9.12 -37.45 -0.97
N THR A 753 8.49 -36.28 -0.89
CA THR A 753 7.24 -36.04 -0.16
C THR A 753 5.99 -36.33 -0.99
N THR A 754 6.12 -36.55 -2.31
CA THR A 754 4.98 -36.81 -3.19
C THR A 754 4.55 -38.28 -3.07
N PRO A 755 3.34 -38.58 -2.58
CA PRO A 755 2.87 -39.95 -2.50
C PRO A 755 2.54 -40.51 -3.91
N PRO A 756 2.65 -41.84 -4.12
CA PRO A 756 2.47 -42.49 -5.43
C PRO A 756 1.19 -42.12 -6.21
N GLU A 757 0.10 -41.85 -5.50
CA GLU A 757 -1.21 -41.49 -6.04
C GLU A 757 -1.35 -40.00 -6.40
N ALA A 758 -0.41 -39.16 -5.96
CA ALA A 758 -0.39 -37.72 -6.22
C ALA A 758 0.75 -37.28 -7.13
N MET A 759 1.53 -38.23 -7.68
CA MET A 759 2.59 -37.97 -8.66
C MET A 759 2.00 -37.37 -9.94
N ASN A 760 2.20 -36.08 -10.16
CA ASN A 760 1.71 -35.38 -11.35
C ASN A 760 2.47 -34.08 -11.62
N ALA A 761 2.23 -33.51 -12.80
CA ALA A 761 2.82 -32.26 -13.26
C ALA A 761 2.51 -31.01 -12.39
N GLY A 762 1.52 -31.07 -11.50
CA GLY A 762 1.13 -29.99 -10.61
C GLY A 762 2.04 -29.80 -9.39
N ARG A 763 2.86 -30.79 -9.05
CA ARG A 763 3.68 -30.80 -7.81
C ARG A 763 5.12 -31.25 -8.02
N ASP A 764 5.48 -31.66 -9.23
CA ASP A 764 6.75 -32.30 -9.52
C ASP A 764 7.28 -31.86 -10.89
N TYR A 765 8.36 -32.50 -11.34
CA TYR A 765 9.03 -32.20 -12.58
C TYR A 765 8.62 -33.20 -13.66
N VAL A 766 8.06 -32.72 -14.77
CA VAL A 766 7.68 -33.56 -15.91
C VAL A 766 8.13 -32.94 -17.23
N MET A 767 8.80 -33.73 -18.07
CA MET A 767 9.17 -33.38 -19.43
C MET A 767 8.24 -34.09 -20.42
N PHE A 768 7.60 -33.32 -21.29
CA PHE A 768 6.76 -33.83 -22.38
C PHE A 768 7.44 -33.59 -23.72
N VAL A 769 7.59 -34.66 -24.51
CA VAL A 769 8.10 -34.59 -25.89
C VAL A 769 7.06 -35.19 -26.82
N GLY A 770 6.40 -34.34 -27.62
CA GLY A 770 5.25 -34.71 -28.47
C GLY A 770 3.92 -34.87 -27.72
N GLY A 771 2.84 -35.12 -28.47
CA GLY A 771 1.56 -35.63 -27.95
C GLY A 771 0.28 -35.10 -28.62
N TYR A 772 -0.75 -35.94 -28.59
CA TYR A 772 -2.09 -35.82 -29.18
C TYR A 772 -2.88 -34.58 -28.70
N LEU A 773 -3.58 -33.87 -29.60
CA LEU A 773 -4.53 -32.76 -29.31
C LEU A 773 -4.08 -31.79 -28.17
N ASN A 774 -3.12 -30.90 -28.46
CA ASN A 774 -2.67 -29.74 -27.66
C ASN A 774 -1.42 -29.84 -26.76
N THR A 775 -0.66 -30.94 -26.68
CA THR A 775 0.61 -30.93 -25.94
C THR A 775 1.79 -30.54 -26.84
N ARG A 776 2.20 -29.27 -26.79
CA ARG A 776 3.51 -28.84 -27.28
C ARG A 776 4.61 -29.48 -26.44
N THR A 777 5.78 -29.72 -27.02
CA THR A 777 6.96 -30.16 -26.27
C THR A 777 7.38 -29.07 -25.29
N ARG A 778 7.36 -29.38 -24.00
CA ARG A 778 7.60 -28.46 -22.87
C ARG A 778 7.87 -29.20 -21.57
N PHE A 779 8.33 -28.47 -20.56
CA PHE A 779 8.26 -28.94 -19.18
C PHE A 779 6.94 -28.53 -18.53
N ARG A 780 6.50 -29.33 -17.57
CA ARG A 780 5.56 -28.92 -16.53
C ARG A 780 6.21 -29.12 -15.17
N VAL A 781 6.35 -28.03 -14.43
CA VAL A 781 7.13 -27.96 -13.19
C VAL A 781 6.29 -27.25 -12.15
N PHE A 782 5.85 -27.98 -11.12
CA PHE A 782 4.97 -27.45 -10.05
C PHE A 782 3.71 -26.74 -10.57
N GLY A 783 3.09 -27.29 -11.62
CA GLY A 783 1.89 -26.73 -12.25
C GLY A 783 2.15 -25.63 -13.28
N SER A 784 3.40 -25.18 -13.44
CA SER A 784 3.78 -24.19 -14.44
C SER A 784 4.30 -24.85 -15.71
N GLU A 785 3.89 -24.35 -16.87
CA GLU A 785 4.37 -24.80 -18.18
C GLU A 785 5.57 -23.94 -18.60
N THR A 786 6.74 -24.54 -18.85
CA THR A 786 7.98 -23.81 -19.16
C THR A 786 8.82 -24.48 -20.24
N GLY A 787 9.51 -23.65 -21.03
CA GLY A 787 10.15 -24.05 -22.28
C GLY A 787 9.12 -24.37 -23.37
N ASP A 788 9.47 -24.10 -24.63
CA ASP A 788 8.65 -24.45 -25.78
C ASP A 788 9.55 -24.94 -26.91
N SER A 789 9.17 -26.06 -27.52
CA SER A 789 9.84 -26.64 -28.68
C SER A 789 8.85 -27.07 -29.74
N ALA A 790 9.23 -26.87 -31.01
CA ALA A 790 8.48 -27.42 -32.15
C ALA A 790 8.76 -28.91 -32.38
N GLN A 791 9.70 -29.52 -31.63
CA GLN A 791 9.97 -30.95 -31.69
C GLN A 791 8.69 -31.72 -31.39
N MET A 792 8.38 -32.71 -32.23
CA MET A 792 7.28 -33.65 -32.00
C MET A 792 7.85 -35.06 -31.94
N MET A 793 7.20 -35.95 -31.18
CA MET A 793 7.50 -37.37 -31.24
C MET A 793 7.01 -37.94 -32.56
N THR A 794 7.82 -38.76 -33.21
CA THR A 794 7.45 -39.44 -34.47
C THR A 794 7.44 -40.95 -34.27
N PRO A 795 6.67 -41.72 -35.06
CA PRO A 795 6.78 -43.17 -35.04
C PRO A 795 8.19 -43.63 -35.38
N GLY A 796 8.82 -44.40 -34.49
CA GLY A 796 10.19 -44.86 -34.65
C GLY A 796 10.90 -44.99 -33.30
N ARG A 797 12.16 -45.43 -33.33
CA ARG A 797 13.03 -45.56 -32.16
C ARG A 797 13.76 -44.24 -31.95
N HIS A 798 13.65 -43.70 -30.74
CA HIS A 798 14.17 -42.41 -30.32
C HIS A 798 14.93 -42.54 -28.99
N THR A 799 15.78 -41.55 -28.71
CA THR A 799 16.36 -41.37 -27.38
C THR A 799 15.81 -40.11 -26.73
N LEU A 800 15.43 -40.19 -25.45
CA LEU A 800 15.01 -39.05 -24.65
C LEU A 800 15.89 -38.93 -23.42
N GLN A 801 16.24 -37.70 -23.05
CA GLN A 801 16.93 -37.43 -21.79
C GLN A 801 16.29 -36.27 -21.06
N PHE A 802 15.96 -36.50 -19.78
CA PHE A 802 15.59 -35.46 -18.85
C PHE A 802 16.69 -35.29 -17.81
N SER A 803 17.28 -34.10 -17.76
CA SER A 803 18.39 -33.80 -16.85
C SER A 803 18.08 -32.62 -15.96
N ARG A 804 18.61 -32.66 -14.75
CA ARG A 804 18.65 -31.53 -13.81
C ARG A 804 20.11 -31.32 -13.39
N ARG A 805 20.67 -30.17 -13.74
CA ARG A 805 22.08 -29.81 -13.46
C ARG A 805 22.27 -28.31 -13.32
N ASN A 806 23.11 -27.89 -12.38
CA ASN A 806 23.50 -26.49 -12.16
C ASN A 806 22.30 -25.52 -12.05
N GLY A 807 21.19 -25.97 -11.47
CA GLY A 807 19.95 -25.19 -11.36
C GLY A 807 19.11 -25.08 -12.63
N TRP A 808 19.39 -25.92 -13.64
CA TRP A 808 18.65 -25.98 -14.89
C TRP A 808 18.07 -27.37 -15.15
N LEU A 809 16.90 -27.38 -15.77
CA LEU A 809 16.25 -28.52 -16.37
C LEU A 809 16.56 -28.56 -17.86
N TRP A 810 16.87 -29.74 -18.38
CA TRP A 810 17.26 -29.95 -19.78
C TRP A 810 16.53 -31.15 -20.36
N GLY A 811 16.05 -30.98 -21.59
CA GLY A 811 15.38 -32.02 -22.36
C GLY A 811 16.11 -32.24 -23.67
N LEU A 812 16.58 -33.46 -23.90
CA LEU A 812 17.18 -33.86 -25.17
C LEU A 812 16.31 -34.91 -25.86
N CYS A 813 16.27 -34.84 -27.20
CA CYS A 813 15.70 -35.85 -28.07
C CYS A 813 16.72 -36.18 -29.16
N ASP A 814 17.03 -37.47 -29.35
CA ASP A 814 18.02 -37.96 -30.33
C ASP A 814 19.37 -37.22 -30.22
N GLY A 815 19.83 -37.05 -28.98
CA GLY A 815 21.08 -36.36 -28.64
C GLY A 815 21.06 -34.84 -28.83
N LYS A 816 19.98 -34.24 -29.31
CA LYS A 816 19.84 -32.79 -29.52
C LYS A 816 19.09 -32.15 -28.36
N LEU A 817 19.56 -30.99 -27.91
CA LEU A 817 18.85 -30.16 -26.94
C LEU A 817 17.56 -29.62 -27.57
N ILE A 818 16.42 -29.96 -26.99
CA ILE A 818 15.09 -29.54 -27.47
C ILE A 818 14.37 -28.64 -26.47
N LEU A 819 14.69 -28.73 -25.18
CA LEU A 819 14.10 -27.95 -24.11
C LEU A 819 15.16 -27.58 -23.08
N TYR A 820 15.04 -26.39 -22.51
CA TYR A 820 15.72 -26.03 -21.27
C TYR A 820 14.83 -25.05 -20.50
N ALA A 821 14.90 -25.11 -19.17
CA ALA A 821 14.18 -24.21 -18.28
C ALA A 821 14.92 -24.12 -16.95
N ARG A 822 14.70 -23.04 -16.20
CA ARG A 822 15.25 -22.95 -14.85
C ARG A 822 14.52 -23.87 -13.90
N ASP A 823 15.27 -24.45 -12.98
CA ASP A 823 14.70 -25.20 -11.87
C ASP A 823 14.32 -24.23 -10.74
N PRO A 824 13.04 -24.11 -10.37
CA PRO A 824 12.63 -23.20 -9.30
C PRO A 824 13.09 -23.66 -7.91
N ASN A 825 13.51 -24.92 -7.74
CA ASN A 825 13.95 -25.49 -6.46
C ASN A 825 15.25 -26.32 -6.61
N PRO A 826 16.37 -25.72 -7.01
CA PRO A 826 17.58 -26.44 -7.45
C PRO A 826 18.29 -27.21 -6.34
N THR A 827 17.98 -26.96 -5.08
CA THR A 827 18.51 -27.68 -3.91
C THR A 827 17.56 -28.76 -3.37
N GLN A 828 16.30 -28.78 -3.82
CA GLN A 828 15.30 -29.73 -3.35
C GLN A 828 15.62 -31.14 -3.89
N PRO A 829 15.90 -32.15 -3.05
CA PRO A 829 16.19 -33.49 -3.54
C PRO A 829 14.95 -34.11 -4.22
N ILE A 830 15.20 -34.99 -5.18
CA ILE A 830 14.19 -35.87 -5.82
C ILE A 830 14.24 -37.27 -5.22
N GLY A 831 13.06 -37.86 -5.04
CA GLY A 831 12.87 -39.19 -4.45
C GLY A 831 12.66 -40.30 -5.47
N THR A 832 12.15 -39.95 -6.66
CA THR A 832 11.82 -40.91 -7.73
C THR A 832 12.11 -40.34 -9.11
N LEU A 833 12.70 -41.15 -9.99
CA LEU A 833 12.76 -40.90 -11.44
C LEU A 833 11.81 -41.87 -12.15
N ALA A 834 11.13 -41.42 -13.21
CA ALA A 834 10.15 -42.26 -13.89
C ALA A 834 10.08 -42.05 -15.41
N VAL A 835 9.78 -43.14 -16.11
CA VAL A 835 9.26 -43.14 -17.47
C VAL A 835 7.75 -43.34 -17.40
N ILE A 836 6.98 -42.46 -18.05
CA ILE A 836 5.52 -42.49 -17.99
C ILE A 836 4.98 -42.95 -19.34
N GLY A 837 4.21 -44.05 -19.30
CA GLY A 837 3.39 -44.53 -20.40
C GLY A 837 1.90 -44.35 -20.14
N GLY A 838 1.11 -44.51 -21.21
CA GLY A 838 -0.30 -44.17 -21.22
C GLY A 838 -0.67 -43.35 -22.44
N TYR A 839 -1.81 -42.67 -22.36
CA TYR A 839 -2.24 -41.64 -23.29
C TYR A 839 -2.34 -42.10 -24.76
N ASN A 840 -2.52 -43.40 -24.98
CA ASN A 840 -2.46 -44.06 -26.30
C ASN A 840 -1.10 -43.94 -27.01
N GLY A 841 -0.02 -43.62 -26.30
CA GLY A 841 1.32 -43.45 -26.86
C GLY A 841 1.98 -44.73 -27.39
N LYS A 842 1.38 -45.91 -27.12
CA LYS A 842 1.86 -47.26 -27.50
C LYS A 842 3.39 -47.38 -27.40
N GLN A 843 3.88 -47.30 -26.17
CA GLN A 843 5.29 -47.12 -25.91
C GLN A 843 6.02 -48.46 -25.77
N ARG A 844 7.28 -48.50 -26.23
CA ARG A 844 8.22 -49.58 -25.94
C ARG A 844 9.53 -49.00 -25.44
N VAL A 845 9.97 -49.39 -24.25
CA VAL A 845 11.21 -48.91 -23.64
C VAL A 845 12.25 -50.02 -23.69
N TYR A 846 13.38 -49.76 -24.34
CA TYR A 846 14.47 -50.72 -24.56
C TYR A 846 15.54 -50.64 -23.47
N GLU A 847 15.87 -49.43 -23.03
CA GLU A 847 16.92 -49.18 -22.07
C GLU A 847 16.65 -47.91 -21.28
N ILE A 848 16.99 -47.93 -19.98
CA ILE A 848 16.99 -46.75 -19.11
C ILE A 848 18.40 -46.60 -18.53
N ARG A 849 18.98 -45.41 -18.65
CA ARG A 849 20.25 -45.04 -18.03
C ARG A 849 20.01 -43.91 -17.05
N VAL A 850 20.68 -43.98 -15.90
CA VAL A 850 20.61 -42.95 -14.89
C VAL A 850 22.01 -42.53 -14.47
N ARG A 851 22.20 -41.22 -14.28
CA ARG A 851 23.30 -40.64 -13.52
C ARG A 851 22.71 -39.84 -12.37
N LEU A 852 23.25 -40.00 -11.17
CA LEU A 852 22.81 -39.33 -9.94
C LEU A 852 23.96 -38.50 -9.38
#